data_AF-A0A851M999-F1
#
_entry.id   AF-A0A851M999-F1
#
_cell.length_a   1.000
_cell.length_b   1.000
_cell.length_c   1.000
_cell.angle_alpha   90.00
_cell.angle_beta   90.00
_cell.angle_gamma   90.00
#
_symmetry.space_group_name_H-M   'P 1'
#
loop_
_entity.id
_entity.type
_entity.pdbx_description
1 polymer ?
#
loop_
_entity_poly.entity_id
_entity_poly.type
_entity_poly.pdbx_seq_one_letter_code
_entity_poly.pdbx_strand_id
1 'polypeptide(L)'
;GLSIKKCDFKIPMNNSNHHTEEIGTERLIVRRGQPFTITVNFSAPIHNYLQQMKKTFLIAKTGSHPSKADEIQTEFPISSLGDEKQWSAALQEQDLCSWTLSVNTPANAPIGQYTLFLRTSQSSHLLGKFILLFNPWCRDDEVFLANEAQRQEYILNQEGIIYSGTENAVIAQPWDFSQFEEDIVDICFTLLCLGEHHQGEKDPTQRKSPVHVCRAVAAMLNCNEFKGILTECEAGQCYNGTPPSKWLGSSPILRQWIASKCQPVRYGQCWVFAAVMCSVLRCLGIPTRVVTGFTWAHNTQSSLSVDEYYDEDGTLLTQDKSARVWTFHVWNECWMARADLLPEYNGWQALDATCQEKSHIFSSGPSFCGPAPVHAIKEGDTEVDYDVGYFFAAINAKCQVWIQRADDTLKPAFGGTKYTGNNISTKSVGSERCEDITHKYKYPEGSLKEKEVLDKAYRNIKKLETTTSSTTTQFSSIPISLEEPVNFFIQLQSNSSLQLGEDIPLSIEMFNLSGGEKATHLVLGVQSLHYNGVPITQLWKQEFHFNLQNNEVNKLKVLVPYSWYEKELGENHLLRLTAVLRDEDSFYIYLAQEEISISDPLLTIELPENMVQYQPSTAKISLLNPLTEPLEQCVIAVTGRGLIYRQRKYRLGSVQAKSTQELQVPFTPIRAGPRRLTAQLTCPQLQNLKSYRTADIAAA
;
A
#
# COMPACT_ATOMS: atom_id res chain seq x y z
N GLY A 1 27.85 -4.10 49.02
CA GLY A 1 27.80 -4.74 47.68
C GLY A 1 27.99 -3.70 46.61
N LEU A 2 28.12 -4.12 45.35
CA LEU A 2 28.19 -3.25 44.19
C LEU A 2 26.98 -2.29 44.23
N SER A 3 27.23 -1.01 44.00
CA SER A 3 26.19 0.00 43.96
C SER A 3 26.38 0.84 42.70
N ILE A 4 25.32 0.92 41.90
CA ILE A 4 25.27 1.69 40.67
C ILE A 4 24.57 3.01 40.97
N LYS A 5 25.23 4.13 40.65
CA LYS A 5 24.69 5.47 40.78
C LYS A 5 23.75 5.82 39.64
N LYS A 6 24.17 5.56 38.39
CA LYS A 6 23.38 5.76 37.18
C LYS A 6 23.98 5.00 36.00
N CYS A 7 23.14 4.63 35.04
CA CYS A 7 23.57 4.18 33.71
C CYS A 7 23.20 5.26 32.68
N ASP A 8 24.18 5.75 31.94
CA ASP A 8 23.97 6.68 30.82
C ASP A 8 23.98 5.88 29.52
N PHE A 9 22.84 5.86 28.82
CA PHE A 9 22.69 5.13 27.56
C PHE A 9 23.16 5.91 26.33
N LYS A 10 23.78 7.09 26.50
CA LYS A 10 24.31 7.92 25.41
C LYS A 10 23.29 8.13 24.28
N ILE A 11 22.03 8.36 24.66
CA ILE A 11 20.86 8.29 23.77
C ILE A 11 21.04 9.12 22.48
N PRO A 12 21.43 10.41 22.52
CA PRO A 12 21.55 11.19 21.28
C PRO A 12 22.59 10.64 20.32
N MET A 13 23.74 10.18 20.84
CA MET A 13 24.83 9.61 20.05
C MET A 13 24.43 8.27 19.44
N ASN A 14 23.90 7.36 20.26
CA ASN A 14 23.50 6.04 19.79
C ASN A 14 22.35 6.14 18.79
N ASN A 15 21.31 6.92 19.09
CA ASN A 15 20.17 7.03 18.18
C ASN A 15 20.60 7.61 16.82
N SER A 16 21.49 8.61 16.80
CA SER A 16 22.04 9.14 15.54
C SER A 16 22.86 8.10 14.77
N ASN A 17 23.73 7.35 15.45
CA ASN A 17 24.54 6.30 14.82
C ASN A 17 23.68 5.13 14.28
N HIS A 18 22.50 4.92 14.85
CA HIS A 18 21.56 3.86 14.47
C HIS A 18 20.42 4.34 13.57
N HIS A 19 20.42 5.62 13.14
CA HIS A 19 19.37 6.19 12.30
C HIS A 19 17.97 6.07 12.95
N THR A 20 17.87 6.47 14.21
CA THR A 20 16.65 6.43 15.05
C THR A 20 16.44 7.72 15.85
N GLU A 21 17.24 8.76 15.61
CA GLU A 21 17.17 10.07 16.27
C GLU A 21 15.84 10.79 16.06
N GLU A 22 15.15 10.52 14.94
CA GLU A 22 13.82 11.07 14.69
C GLU A 22 12.71 10.35 15.48
N ILE A 23 12.93 9.10 15.90
CA ILE A 23 11.92 8.28 16.61
C ILE A 23 11.79 8.73 18.07
N GLY A 24 12.91 9.09 18.70
CA GLY A 24 12.91 9.50 20.10
C GLY A 24 14.24 10.12 20.52
N THR A 25 14.14 11.12 21.40
CA THR A 25 15.29 11.82 22.00
C THR A 25 15.53 11.43 23.46
N GLU A 26 14.53 10.83 24.11
CA GLU A 26 14.57 10.47 25.54
C GLU A 26 14.72 8.96 25.79
N ARG A 27 14.56 8.13 24.75
CA ARG A 27 14.64 6.66 24.83
C ARG A 27 15.75 6.14 23.93
N LEU A 28 16.49 5.14 24.39
CA LEU A 28 17.47 4.45 23.55
C LEU A 28 16.74 3.54 22.56
N ILE A 29 16.93 3.80 21.27
CA ILE A 29 16.35 3.01 20.17
C ILE A 29 17.48 2.66 19.23
N VAL A 30 17.78 1.37 19.09
CA VAL A 30 18.92 0.88 18.32
C VAL A 30 18.49 -0.22 17.37
N ARG A 31 19.33 -0.50 16.38
CA ARG A 31 19.09 -1.53 15.37
C ARG A 31 20.00 -2.73 15.62
N ARG A 32 19.48 -3.93 15.42
CA ARG A 32 20.21 -5.18 15.67
C ARG A 32 21.47 -5.32 14.80
N GLY A 33 22.44 -6.13 15.23
CA GLY A 33 23.68 -6.33 14.45
C GLY A 33 24.61 -5.12 14.37
N GLN A 34 24.39 -4.10 15.23
CA GLN A 34 25.25 -2.93 15.34
C GLN A 34 25.47 -2.60 16.82
N PRO A 35 26.70 -2.24 17.24
CA PRO A 35 27.01 -1.95 18.63
C PRO A 35 26.55 -0.55 19.06
N PHE A 36 26.14 -0.44 20.33
CA PHE A 36 25.80 0.83 20.98
C PHE A 36 26.57 1.01 22.29
N THR A 37 26.79 2.26 22.71
CA THR A 37 27.64 2.59 23.87
C THR A 37 26.82 2.92 25.11
N ILE A 38 27.19 2.38 26.27
CA ILE A 38 26.62 2.75 27.57
C ILE A 38 27.73 3.09 28.57
N THR A 39 27.45 3.99 29.52
CA THR A 39 28.35 4.32 30.62
C THR A 39 27.71 4.00 31.96
N VAL A 40 28.23 2.98 32.64
CA VAL A 40 27.78 2.58 33.98
C VAL A 40 28.59 3.33 35.02
N ASN A 41 27.93 4.14 35.85
CA ASN A 41 28.56 4.90 36.93
C ASN A 41 28.32 4.20 38.27
N PHE A 42 29.39 3.91 39.00
CA PHE A 42 29.35 3.28 40.31
C PHE A 42 29.35 4.32 41.42
N SER A 43 28.82 3.94 42.59
CA SER A 43 28.72 4.83 43.76
C SER A 43 30.05 5.01 44.49
N ALA A 44 31.03 4.13 44.26
CA ALA A 44 32.38 4.23 44.81
C ALA A 44 33.40 3.80 43.74
N PRO A 45 34.70 4.05 43.97
CA PRO A 45 35.73 3.64 43.04
C PRO A 45 35.73 2.13 42.74
N ILE A 46 36.01 1.77 41.49
CA ILE A 46 35.94 0.39 40.99
C ILE A 46 36.87 -0.56 41.76
N HIS A 47 38.00 -0.05 42.28
CA HIS A 47 38.92 -0.85 43.10
C HIS A 47 38.25 -1.47 44.34
N ASN A 48 37.20 -0.82 44.87
CA ASN A 48 36.42 -1.32 46.01
C ASN A 48 35.51 -2.52 45.66
N TYR A 49 35.28 -2.74 44.37
CA TYR A 49 34.38 -3.78 43.86
C TYR A 49 35.12 -4.91 43.14
N LEU A 50 36.46 -4.89 43.05
CA LEU A 50 37.24 -5.83 42.23
C LEU A 50 36.87 -7.30 42.43
N GLN A 51 36.61 -7.74 43.67
CA GLN A 51 36.22 -9.13 43.93
C GLN A 51 34.83 -9.49 43.35
N GLN A 52 33.90 -8.54 43.28
CA GLN A 52 32.56 -8.71 42.70
C GLN A 52 32.58 -8.53 41.17
N MET A 53 33.54 -7.76 40.66
CA MET A 53 33.70 -7.44 39.23
C MET A 53 34.45 -8.51 38.43
N LYS A 54 35.08 -9.52 39.08
CA LYS A 54 35.79 -10.61 38.41
C LYS A 54 34.92 -11.45 37.48
N LYS A 55 33.60 -11.47 37.68
CA LYS A 55 32.60 -12.15 36.86
C LYS A 55 31.35 -11.29 36.75
N THR A 56 31.35 -10.40 35.78
CA THR A 56 30.20 -9.54 35.45
C THR A 56 29.64 -9.90 34.10
N PHE A 57 28.31 -10.00 34.06
CA PHE A 57 27.55 -10.28 32.86
C PHE A 57 26.52 -9.18 32.66
N LEU A 58 26.22 -8.89 31.40
CA LEU A 58 24.99 -8.19 31.08
C LEU A 58 23.89 -9.23 30.81
N ILE A 59 22.68 -8.89 31.22
CA ILE A 59 21.48 -9.68 30.93
C ILE A 59 20.51 -8.78 30.18
N ALA A 60 20.20 -9.17 28.94
CA ALA A 60 19.15 -8.55 28.14
C ALA A 60 17.89 -9.41 28.20
N LYS A 61 16.74 -8.79 28.52
CA LYS A 61 15.45 -9.47 28.59
C LYS A 61 14.43 -8.82 27.66
N THR A 62 13.72 -9.61 26.86
CA THR A 62 12.61 -9.17 26.01
C THR A 62 11.46 -10.17 26.09
N GLY A 63 10.24 -9.77 25.78
CA GLY A 63 9.08 -10.67 25.79
C GLY A 63 7.77 -9.98 25.46
N SER A 64 6.73 -10.79 25.24
CA SER A 64 5.38 -10.33 24.96
C SER A 64 4.72 -9.85 26.27
N HIS A 65 4.48 -8.55 26.42
CA HIS A 65 3.68 -8.05 27.54
C HIS A 65 2.30 -8.74 27.53
N PRO A 66 1.81 -9.42 28.61
CA PRO A 66 2.25 -9.40 30.00
C PRO A 66 2.72 -10.76 30.61
N SER A 67 2.99 -11.81 29.83
CA SER A 67 3.32 -13.14 30.37
C SER A 67 4.80 -13.27 30.72
N LYS A 68 5.13 -13.62 31.97
CA LYS A 68 6.53 -13.95 32.39
C LYS A 68 7.03 -15.28 31.81
N ALA A 69 6.15 -16.13 31.30
CA ALA A 69 6.53 -17.43 30.74
C ALA A 69 7.19 -17.32 29.36
N ASP A 70 6.97 -16.18 28.67
CA ASP A 70 7.41 -15.92 27.30
C ASP A 70 8.52 -14.85 27.26
N GLU A 71 9.32 -14.73 28.33
CA GLU A 71 10.44 -13.80 28.44
C GLU A 71 11.74 -14.46 27.94
N ILE A 72 12.30 -13.96 26.83
CA ILE A 72 13.62 -14.34 26.35
C ILE A 72 14.66 -13.62 27.19
N GLN A 73 15.56 -14.37 27.81
CA GLN A 73 16.69 -13.86 28.55
C GLN A 73 18.00 -14.28 27.88
N THR A 74 18.87 -13.32 27.59
CA THR A 74 20.23 -13.58 27.10
C THR A 74 21.25 -13.01 28.07
N GLU A 75 22.15 -13.86 28.56
CA GLU A 75 23.26 -13.49 29.42
C GLU A 75 24.57 -13.56 28.64
N PHE A 76 25.39 -12.51 28.73
CA PHE A 76 26.66 -12.44 28.02
C PHE A 76 27.74 -11.72 28.86
N PRO A 77 29.00 -12.20 28.81
CA PRO A 77 30.08 -11.67 29.64
C PRO A 77 30.51 -10.28 29.17
N ILE A 78 31.07 -9.50 30.10
CA ILE A 78 31.83 -8.29 29.77
C ILE A 78 33.30 -8.70 29.58
N SER A 79 33.84 -8.50 28.39
CA SER A 79 35.22 -8.88 27.99
C SER A 79 35.99 -7.69 27.42
N SER A 80 37.30 -7.87 27.20
CA SER A 80 38.12 -6.90 26.46
C SER A 80 37.98 -7.02 24.94
N LEU A 81 37.61 -8.22 24.46
CA LEU A 81 37.35 -8.52 23.05
C LEU A 81 35.84 -8.67 22.87
N GLY A 82 35.24 -7.85 22.01
CA GLY A 82 33.84 -8.02 21.60
C GLY A 82 33.69 -9.10 20.53
N ASP A 83 32.49 -9.65 20.41
CA ASP A 83 32.07 -10.47 19.26
C ASP A 83 30.93 -9.73 18.55
N GLU A 84 31.19 -9.33 17.30
CA GLU A 84 30.23 -8.58 16.46
C GLU A 84 29.05 -9.45 16.00
N LYS A 85 29.16 -10.78 16.06
CA LYS A 85 28.12 -11.71 15.59
C LYS A 85 27.17 -12.20 16.68
N GLN A 86 27.49 -11.95 17.94
CA GLN A 86 26.72 -12.44 19.08
C GLN A 86 26.43 -11.32 20.09
N TRP A 87 25.58 -11.62 21.07
CA TRP A 87 25.42 -10.75 22.23
C TRP A 87 26.75 -10.67 22.97
N SER A 88 27.36 -9.48 23.01
CA SER A 88 28.65 -9.27 23.67
C SER A 88 28.75 -7.86 24.26
N ALA A 89 29.62 -7.70 25.24
CA ALA A 89 29.91 -6.40 25.84
C ALA A 89 31.42 -6.22 25.96
N ALA A 90 31.96 -5.21 25.27
CA ALA A 90 33.37 -4.87 25.33
C ALA A 90 33.59 -3.66 26.27
N LEU A 91 34.52 -3.79 27.22
CA LEU A 91 34.96 -2.65 28.04
C LEU A 91 35.88 -1.75 27.18
N GLN A 92 35.39 -0.57 26.83
CA GLN A 92 36.14 0.40 26.02
C GLN A 92 37.02 1.31 26.89
N GLU A 93 36.44 1.85 27.96
CA GLU A 93 37.14 2.78 28.86
C GLU A 93 36.79 2.47 30.32
N GLN A 94 37.78 2.64 31.19
CA GLN A 94 37.63 2.49 32.63
C GLN A 94 38.18 3.74 33.34
N ASP A 95 37.30 4.47 34.00
CA ASP A 95 37.67 5.55 34.91
C ASP A 95 37.65 5.08 36.37
N LEU A 96 37.92 5.99 37.31
CA LEU A 96 37.87 5.72 38.75
C LEU A 96 36.53 5.12 39.21
N CYS A 97 35.41 5.64 38.70
CA CYS A 97 34.05 5.28 39.13
C CYS A 97 33.10 4.92 37.97
N SER A 98 33.61 4.72 36.75
CA SER A 98 32.77 4.41 35.58
C SER A 98 33.38 3.38 34.63
N TRP A 99 32.50 2.62 33.99
CA TRP A 99 32.80 1.76 32.85
C TRP A 99 32.04 2.26 31.62
N THR A 100 32.76 2.49 30.53
CA THR A 100 32.16 2.69 29.20
C THR A 100 32.21 1.36 28.47
N LEU A 101 31.03 0.85 28.13
CA LEU A 101 30.83 -0.46 27.50
C LEU A 101 30.26 -0.26 26.10
N SER A 102 30.81 -1.01 25.14
CA SER A 102 30.19 -1.22 23.83
C SER A 102 29.40 -2.52 23.86
N VAL A 103 28.08 -2.41 23.77
CA VAL A 103 27.15 -3.54 23.77
C VAL A 103 26.79 -3.88 22.33
N ASN A 104 27.03 -5.13 21.94
CA ASN A 104 26.68 -5.65 20.62
C ASN A 104 25.47 -6.59 20.71
N THR A 105 24.66 -6.59 19.66
CA THR A 105 23.54 -7.52 19.47
C THR A 105 23.76 -8.30 18.17
N PRO A 106 23.37 -9.58 18.07
CA PRO A 106 23.45 -10.32 16.82
C PRO A 106 22.46 -9.76 15.79
N ALA A 107 22.78 -9.86 14.50
CA ALA A 107 21.92 -9.39 13.41
C ALA A 107 20.59 -10.16 13.30
N ASN A 108 20.46 -11.31 13.96
CA ASN A 108 19.22 -12.09 14.06
C ASN A 108 18.57 -12.01 15.46
N ALA A 109 18.88 -10.98 16.25
CA ALA A 109 18.18 -10.74 17.50
C ALA A 109 16.67 -10.48 17.24
N PRO A 110 15.76 -11.01 18.09
CA PRO A 110 14.35 -10.63 18.06
C PRO A 110 14.17 -9.13 18.29
N ILE A 111 13.34 -8.47 17.47
CA ILE A 111 13.01 -7.06 17.71
C ILE A 111 12.05 -6.93 18.91
N GLY A 112 12.11 -5.80 19.62
CA GLY A 112 11.28 -5.61 20.81
C GLY A 112 11.81 -4.59 21.80
N GLN A 113 11.05 -4.41 22.89
CA GLN A 113 11.50 -3.67 24.05
C GLN A 113 12.33 -4.57 24.95
N TYR A 114 13.56 -4.17 25.20
CA TYR A 114 14.50 -4.87 26.07
C TYR A 114 14.67 -4.16 27.41
N THR A 115 14.87 -4.95 28.46
CA THR A 115 15.35 -4.50 29.77
C THR A 115 16.76 -5.04 29.99
N LEU A 116 17.70 -4.15 30.33
CA LEU A 116 19.11 -4.46 30.51
C LEU A 116 19.49 -4.46 31.99
N PHE A 117 20.18 -5.51 32.44
CA PHE A 117 20.68 -5.66 33.80
C PHE A 117 22.18 -5.92 33.81
N LEU A 118 22.86 -5.45 34.87
CA LEU A 118 24.22 -5.86 35.23
C LEU A 118 24.14 -6.94 36.30
N ARG A 119 24.55 -8.16 35.98
CA ARG A 119 24.67 -9.26 36.94
C ARG A 119 26.09 -9.40 37.45
N THR A 120 26.21 -9.42 38.77
CA THR A 120 27.40 -9.84 39.51
C THR A 120 27.16 -11.22 40.14
N SER A 121 28.19 -11.79 40.75
CA SER A 121 28.08 -13.07 41.46
C SER A 121 27.01 -13.10 42.57
N GLN A 122 26.62 -11.95 43.12
CA GLN A 122 25.75 -11.85 44.30
C GLN A 122 24.45 -11.07 44.07
N SER A 123 24.33 -10.33 42.96
CA SER A 123 23.18 -9.43 42.74
C SER A 123 23.01 -9.05 41.27
N SER A 124 21.78 -8.71 40.88
CA SER A 124 21.45 -8.16 39.56
C SER A 124 20.92 -6.74 39.72
N HIS A 125 21.42 -5.81 38.92
CA HIS A 125 21.05 -4.40 38.98
C HIS A 125 20.44 -3.96 37.64
N LEU A 126 19.26 -3.34 37.69
CA LEU A 126 18.63 -2.75 36.51
C LEU A 126 19.48 -1.57 36.02
N LEU A 127 19.89 -1.62 34.75
CA LEU A 127 20.57 -0.51 34.09
C LEU A 127 19.56 0.40 33.39
N GLY A 128 18.56 -0.17 32.70
CA GLY A 128 17.51 0.58 32.02
C GLY A 128 16.83 -0.24 30.93
N LYS A 129 16.19 0.44 29.98
CA LYS A 129 15.44 -0.15 28.86
C LYS A 129 15.90 0.44 27.54
N PHE A 130 15.79 -0.35 26.47
CA PHE A 130 16.03 0.08 25.10
C PHE A 130 15.09 -0.65 24.13
N ILE A 131 14.89 -0.08 22.96
CA ILE A 131 14.13 -0.71 21.86
C ILE A 131 15.12 -1.22 20.81
N LEU A 132 14.93 -2.46 20.37
CA LEU A 132 15.72 -3.07 19.30
C LEU A 132 14.86 -3.23 18.05
N LEU A 133 15.31 -2.69 16.93
CA LEU A 133 14.65 -2.72 15.62
C LEU A 133 15.46 -3.55 14.60
N PHE A 134 14.85 -3.85 13.45
CA PHE A 134 15.55 -4.39 12.29
C PHE A 134 16.59 -3.40 11.75
N ASN A 135 17.64 -3.91 11.11
CA ASN A 135 18.77 -3.12 10.64
C ASN A 135 19.05 -3.22 9.13
N PRO A 136 18.43 -2.35 8.32
CA PRO A 136 18.71 -2.25 6.88
C PRO A 136 20.15 -1.86 6.51
N TRP A 137 20.95 -1.38 7.46
CA TRP A 137 22.35 -0.99 7.27
C TRP A 137 23.34 -2.11 7.63
N CYS A 138 22.90 -3.16 8.36
CA CYS A 138 23.74 -4.28 8.75
C CYS A 138 23.72 -5.36 7.65
N ARG A 139 24.89 -5.72 7.10
CA ARG A 139 25.00 -6.71 6.01
C ARG A 139 24.55 -8.12 6.39
N ASP A 140 24.65 -8.45 7.67
CA ASP A 140 24.28 -9.75 8.21
C ASP A 140 22.78 -9.83 8.58
N ASP A 141 22.05 -8.71 8.48
CA ASP A 141 20.61 -8.66 8.72
C ASP A 141 19.83 -9.08 7.46
N GLU A 142 18.80 -9.91 7.64
CA GLU A 142 17.92 -10.33 6.56
C GLU A 142 17.24 -9.17 5.83
N VAL A 143 17.09 -7.99 6.46
CA VAL A 143 16.52 -6.80 5.80
C VAL A 143 17.57 -5.86 5.19
N PHE A 144 18.82 -6.29 5.08
CA PHE A 144 19.91 -5.47 4.53
C PHE A 144 19.57 -4.95 3.14
N LEU A 145 19.60 -3.63 2.97
CA LEU A 145 19.33 -2.98 1.71
C LEU A 145 20.54 -2.14 1.31
N ALA A 146 21.33 -2.62 0.36
CA ALA A 146 22.67 -2.07 0.09
C ALA A 146 22.69 -0.59 -0.34
N ASN A 147 21.67 -0.13 -1.07
CA ASN A 147 21.62 1.21 -1.63
C ASN A 147 21.15 2.25 -0.59
N GLU A 148 21.97 3.27 -0.34
CA GLU A 148 21.66 4.31 0.65
C GLU A 148 20.43 5.14 0.29
N ALA A 149 20.26 5.54 -0.97
CA ALA A 149 19.08 6.30 -1.39
C ALA A 149 17.78 5.50 -1.19
N GLN A 150 17.83 4.18 -1.42
CA GLN A 150 16.70 3.30 -1.13
C GLN A 150 16.43 3.17 0.38
N ARG A 151 17.46 3.14 1.24
CA ARG A 151 17.26 3.18 2.70
C ARG A 151 16.61 4.49 3.14
N GLN A 152 17.04 5.62 2.56
CA GLN A 152 16.41 6.91 2.80
C GLN A 152 14.93 6.88 2.39
N GLU A 153 14.58 6.38 1.20
CA GLU A 153 13.18 6.35 0.73
C GLU A 153 12.30 5.33 1.47
N TYR A 154 12.80 4.11 1.70
CA TYR A 154 11.97 2.98 2.14
C TYR A 154 11.99 2.75 3.65
N ILE A 155 12.77 3.53 4.42
CA ILE A 155 12.80 3.50 5.88
C ILE A 155 12.58 4.91 6.45
N LEU A 156 13.44 5.85 6.07
CA LEU A 156 13.51 7.16 6.75
C LEU A 156 12.50 8.17 6.21
N ASN A 157 12.10 8.07 4.95
CA ASN A 157 11.13 8.98 4.37
C ASN A 157 9.73 8.73 4.99
N GLN A 158 9.15 9.78 5.56
CA GLN A 158 7.82 9.76 6.18
C GLN A 158 6.75 10.30 5.21
N GLU A 159 7.17 10.83 4.07
CA GLU A 159 6.32 11.42 3.05
C GLU A 159 6.13 10.43 1.89
N GLY A 160 4.91 9.90 1.74
CA GLY A 160 4.55 8.96 0.68
C GLY A 160 3.63 9.55 -0.37
N ILE A 161 3.54 8.84 -1.50
CA ILE A 161 2.51 9.02 -2.54
C ILE A 161 1.86 7.67 -2.76
N ILE A 162 0.54 7.69 -2.87
CA ILE A 162 -0.29 6.56 -3.26
C ILE A 162 -0.89 6.87 -4.62
N TYR A 163 -0.84 5.94 -5.55
CA TYR A 163 -1.40 6.11 -6.88
C TYR A 163 -2.81 5.48 -6.95
N SER A 164 -3.70 6.15 -7.66
CA SER A 164 -5.09 5.73 -7.93
C SER A 164 -5.51 6.17 -9.34
N GLY A 165 -6.80 6.13 -9.66
CA GLY A 165 -7.30 6.47 -11.00
C GLY A 165 -7.35 5.24 -11.91
N THR A 166 -7.01 5.41 -13.18
CA THR A 166 -6.95 4.32 -14.17
C THR A 166 -5.51 4.14 -14.67
N GLU A 167 -5.25 3.02 -15.36
CA GLU A 167 -3.92 2.74 -15.95
C GLU A 167 -3.42 3.85 -16.89
N ASN A 168 -4.35 4.56 -17.54
CA ASN A 168 -4.07 5.61 -18.53
C ASN A 168 -4.18 7.04 -17.96
N ALA A 169 -4.61 7.18 -16.70
CA ALA A 169 -4.80 8.45 -16.01
C ALA A 169 -4.53 8.29 -14.52
N VAL A 170 -3.24 8.12 -14.18
CA VAL A 170 -2.77 7.89 -12.82
C VAL A 170 -2.88 9.17 -11.99
N ILE A 171 -3.56 9.08 -10.86
CA ILE A 171 -3.75 10.16 -9.89
C ILE A 171 -2.80 9.93 -8.71
N ALA A 172 -2.03 10.95 -8.32
CA ALA A 172 -1.12 10.89 -7.19
C ALA A 172 -1.73 11.52 -5.93
N GLN A 173 -1.81 10.76 -4.84
CA GLN A 173 -2.38 11.20 -3.57
C GLN A 173 -1.29 11.23 -2.48
N PRO A 174 -1.05 12.38 -1.82
CA PRO A 174 -0.05 12.46 -0.76
C PRO A 174 -0.51 11.71 0.49
N TRP A 175 0.45 11.06 1.17
CA TRP A 175 0.23 10.37 2.44
C TRP A 175 1.37 10.64 3.44
N ASP A 176 1.05 10.91 4.69
CA ASP A 176 2.03 11.03 5.79
C ASP A 176 2.09 9.71 6.58
N PHE A 177 3.18 8.96 6.43
CA PHE A 177 3.37 7.70 7.13
C PHE A 177 3.63 7.90 8.63
N SER A 178 4.30 8.99 9.00
CA SER A 178 4.52 9.36 10.41
C SER A 178 5.13 8.27 11.31
N GLN A 179 5.95 7.38 10.76
CA GLN A 179 6.51 6.27 11.52
C GLN A 179 7.43 6.69 12.69
N PHE A 180 7.93 7.93 12.71
CA PHE A 180 8.83 8.43 13.76
C PHE A 180 8.16 9.36 14.77
N GLU A 181 6.83 9.47 14.78
CA GLU A 181 6.18 10.13 15.91
C GLU A 181 6.35 9.29 17.19
N GLU A 182 6.59 9.94 18.33
CA GLU A 182 7.15 9.32 19.56
C GLU A 182 6.37 8.11 20.08
N ASP A 183 5.04 8.14 19.98
CA ASP A 183 4.14 7.09 20.43
C ASP A 183 3.98 5.95 19.43
N ILE A 184 4.29 6.16 18.15
CA ILE A 184 4.00 5.20 17.07
C ILE A 184 4.77 3.90 17.25
N VAL A 185 6.03 3.95 17.69
CA VAL A 185 6.83 2.74 17.93
C VAL A 185 6.19 1.81 18.98
N ASP A 186 5.61 2.37 20.03
CA ASP A 186 4.94 1.58 21.08
C ASP A 186 3.61 1.00 20.57
N ILE A 187 2.90 1.76 19.72
CA ILE A 187 1.68 1.29 19.05
C ILE A 187 2.03 0.13 18.10
N CYS A 188 3.12 0.23 17.34
CA CYS A 188 3.59 -0.83 16.44
C CYS A 188 3.93 -2.12 17.19
N PHE A 189 4.60 -2.05 18.36
CA PHE A 189 4.84 -3.24 19.17
C PHE A 189 3.57 -3.80 19.82
N THR A 190 2.62 -2.94 20.21
CA THR A 190 1.31 -3.40 20.70
C THR A 190 0.54 -4.14 19.62
N LEU A 191 0.54 -3.61 18.39
CA LEU A 191 -0.02 -4.24 17.20
C LEU A 191 0.64 -5.60 16.94
N LEU A 192 1.97 -5.68 16.94
CA LEU A 192 2.70 -6.93 16.74
C LEU A 192 2.31 -8.00 17.78
N CYS A 193 2.24 -7.63 19.06
CA CYS A 193 1.83 -8.55 20.13
C CYS A 193 0.42 -9.11 19.90
N LEU A 194 -0.52 -8.28 19.47
CA LEU A 194 -1.89 -8.72 19.18
C LEU A 194 -1.95 -9.59 17.92
N GLY A 195 -1.16 -9.27 16.89
CA GLY A 195 -1.08 -10.03 15.64
C GLY A 195 -0.56 -11.45 15.85
N GLU A 196 0.50 -11.59 16.65
CA GLU A 196 1.02 -12.90 17.07
C GLU A 196 -0.03 -13.72 17.81
N HIS A 197 -0.74 -13.09 18.76
CA HIS A 197 -1.82 -13.75 19.49
C HIS A 197 -2.95 -14.23 18.56
N HIS A 198 -3.31 -13.44 17.54
CA HIS A 198 -4.30 -13.82 16.54
C HIS A 198 -3.87 -14.99 15.65
N GLN A 199 -2.58 -15.08 15.33
CA GLN A 199 -2.00 -16.21 14.60
C GLN A 199 -1.81 -17.45 15.49
N GLY A 200 -2.12 -17.36 16.78
CA GLY A 200 -1.88 -18.44 17.75
C GLY A 200 -0.39 -18.63 18.08
N GLU A 201 0.47 -17.71 17.66
CA GLU A 201 1.90 -17.75 17.93
C GLU A 201 2.17 -17.35 19.38
N LYS A 202 3.04 -18.11 20.03
CA LYS A 202 3.43 -17.89 21.42
C LYS A 202 4.94 -17.80 21.59
N ASP A 203 5.72 -18.16 20.57
CA ASP A 203 7.17 -18.10 20.63
C ASP A 203 7.66 -16.66 20.35
N PRO A 204 8.11 -15.93 21.39
CA PRO A 204 8.62 -14.56 21.23
C PRO A 204 9.88 -14.50 20.35
N THR A 205 10.57 -15.62 20.12
CA THR A 205 11.80 -15.65 19.32
C THR A 205 11.54 -15.46 17.83
N GLN A 206 10.29 -15.67 17.38
CA GLN A 206 9.90 -15.51 15.98
C GLN A 206 9.99 -14.06 15.50
N ARG A 207 9.99 -13.07 16.41
CA ARG A 207 10.27 -11.65 16.11
C ARG A 207 11.66 -11.39 15.52
N LYS A 208 12.53 -12.39 15.43
CA LYS A 208 13.77 -12.28 14.65
C LYS A 208 13.54 -12.34 13.13
N SER A 209 12.44 -12.95 12.68
CA SER A 209 12.16 -13.16 11.26
C SER A 209 11.33 -12.00 10.69
N PRO A 210 11.79 -11.32 9.63
CA PRO A 210 11.00 -10.31 8.94
C PRO A 210 9.75 -10.91 8.28
N VAL A 211 9.82 -12.16 7.78
CA VAL A 211 8.67 -12.90 7.24
C VAL A 211 7.58 -13.04 8.30
N HIS A 212 7.94 -13.47 9.51
CA HIS A 212 7.01 -13.60 10.62
C HIS A 212 6.37 -12.26 10.99
N VAL A 213 7.19 -11.21 11.16
CA VAL A 213 6.71 -9.87 11.52
C VAL A 213 5.76 -9.30 10.46
N CYS A 214 6.08 -9.45 9.16
CA CYS A 214 5.20 -9.03 8.08
C CYS A 214 3.83 -9.72 8.14
N ARG A 215 3.82 -11.04 8.37
CA ARG A 215 2.56 -11.81 8.49
C ARG A 215 1.75 -11.41 9.72
N ALA A 216 2.40 -11.19 10.87
CA ALA A 216 1.72 -10.74 12.09
C ALA A 216 1.12 -9.33 11.93
N VAL A 217 1.81 -8.42 11.24
CA VAL A 217 1.30 -7.08 10.93
C VAL A 217 0.13 -7.13 9.95
N ALA A 218 0.24 -7.91 8.86
CA ALA A 218 -0.85 -8.09 7.90
C ALA A 218 -2.10 -8.70 8.55
N ALA A 219 -1.92 -9.68 9.46
CA ALA A 219 -3.00 -10.27 10.22
C ALA A 219 -3.80 -9.25 11.05
N MET A 220 -3.14 -8.23 11.62
CA MET A 220 -3.79 -7.18 12.40
C MET A 220 -4.54 -6.16 11.56
N LEU A 221 -4.14 -5.97 10.32
CA LEU A 221 -4.79 -5.03 9.42
C LEU A 221 -6.06 -5.64 8.79
N ASN A 222 -6.19 -6.95 8.83
CA ASN A 222 -7.29 -7.69 8.22
C ASN A 222 -8.67 -7.44 8.85
N CYS A 223 -9.71 -7.32 8.02
CA CYS A 223 -11.08 -6.96 8.37
C CYS A 223 -11.95 -8.08 8.95
N ASN A 224 -11.46 -8.78 9.98
CA ASN A 224 -12.41 -9.48 10.86
C ASN A 224 -12.96 -8.49 11.89
N GLU A 225 -14.28 -8.27 11.87
CA GLU A 225 -15.05 -7.19 12.53
C GLU A 225 -14.76 -6.93 14.01
N PHE A 226 -14.07 -7.84 14.70
CA PHE A 226 -13.85 -7.77 16.14
C PHE A 226 -12.37 -7.62 16.54
N LYS A 227 -11.42 -7.63 15.59
CA LYS A 227 -9.99 -7.86 15.91
C LYS A 227 -8.96 -7.08 15.08
N GLY A 228 -9.37 -6.40 14.01
CA GLY A 228 -8.47 -5.62 13.15
C GLY A 228 -8.26 -4.15 13.57
N ILE A 229 -7.36 -3.44 12.88
CA ILE A 229 -7.15 -1.98 13.07
C ILE A 229 -8.19 -1.15 12.35
N LEU A 230 -8.67 -1.61 11.20
CA LEU A 230 -9.59 -0.88 10.32
C LEU A 230 -10.75 -1.79 9.91
N THR A 231 -11.94 -1.21 9.79
CA THR A 231 -13.07 -1.86 9.10
C THR A 231 -13.24 -1.31 7.71
N GLU A 232 -13.53 -2.16 6.74
CA GLU A 232 -13.94 -1.74 5.41
C GLU A 232 -15.26 -0.96 5.46
N CYS A 233 -15.40 0.02 4.57
CA CYS A 233 -16.70 0.67 4.36
C CYS A 233 -17.46 -0.09 3.28
N GLU A 234 -18.63 -0.64 3.63
CA GLU A 234 -19.57 -1.13 2.63
C GLU A 234 -20.06 0.05 1.78
N ALA A 235 -20.15 -0.17 0.47
CA ALA A 235 -20.45 0.83 -0.55
C ALA A 235 -21.61 1.76 -0.15
N GLY A 236 -21.30 3.05 0.06
CA GLY A 236 -22.29 4.13 0.22
C GLY A 236 -22.77 4.46 1.64
N GLN A 237 -22.24 3.85 2.71
CA GLN A 237 -22.74 4.10 4.08
C GLN A 237 -21.66 4.34 5.17
N CYS A 238 -20.67 5.21 4.92
CA CYS A 238 -19.67 5.57 5.94
C CYS A 238 -20.17 6.62 6.98
N TYR A 239 -21.44 6.58 7.42
CA TYR A 239 -22.05 7.61 8.27
C TYR A 239 -21.49 7.67 9.70
N ASN A 240 -20.94 6.56 10.20
CA ASN A 240 -20.48 6.41 11.60
C ASN A 240 -18.95 6.42 11.75
N GLY A 241 -18.23 7.00 10.79
CA GLY A 241 -16.76 7.00 10.78
C GLY A 241 -16.16 8.04 9.85
N THR A 242 -14.85 7.91 9.60
CA THR A 242 -14.12 8.76 8.66
C THR A 242 -14.08 8.06 7.29
N PRO A 243 -14.59 8.69 6.22
CA PRO A 243 -14.44 8.19 4.85
C PRO A 243 -12.97 7.91 4.50
N PRO A 244 -12.64 6.78 3.83
CA PRO A 244 -11.26 6.42 3.50
C PRO A 244 -10.48 7.51 2.74
N SER A 245 -11.19 8.24 1.88
CA SER A 245 -10.68 9.37 1.09
C SER A 245 -10.22 10.57 1.93
N LYS A 246 -10.70 10.71 3.18
CA LYS A 246 -10.36 11.84 4.08
C LYS A 246 -9.07 11.65 4.87
N TRP A 247 -8.55 10.42 4.97
CA TRP A 247 -7.29 10.20 5.67
C TRP A 247 -6.12 10.90 4.96
N LEU A 248 -5.27 11.57 5.74
CA LEU A 248 -4.06 12.25 5.27
C LEU A 248 -2.77 11.52 5.67
N GLY A 249 -2.89 10.53 6.56
CA GLY A 249 -1.73 9.85 7.12
C GLY A 249 -2.12 8.72 8.07
N SER A 250 -1.13 7.96 8.49
CA SER A 250 -1.31 6.74 9.29
C SER A 250 -1.34 6.99 10.80
N SER A 251 -0.67 8.04 11.31
CA SER A 251 -0.62 8.31 12.75
C SER A 251 -1.98 8.60 13.39
N PRO A 252 -2.93 9.34 12.76
CA PRO A 252 -4.26 9.53 13.35
C PRO A 252 -5.03 8.22 13.50
N ILE A 253 -4.89 7.31 12.53
CA ILE A 253 -5.55 5.99 12.54
C ILE A 253 -5.00 5.14 13.69
N LEU A 254 -3.67 5.01 13.79
CA LEU A 254 -3.00 4.23 14.82
C LEU A 254 -3.30 4.74 16.24
N ARG A 255 -3.32 6.06 16.42
CA ARG A 255 -3.69 6.68 17.71
C ARG A 255 -5.15 6.48 18.05
N GLN A 256 -6.05 6.61 17.08
CA GLN A 256 -7.47 6.37 17.29
C GLN A 256 -7.72 4.92 17.71
N TRP A 257 -7.06 3.96 17.06
CA TRP A 257 -7.16 2.54 17.40
C TRP A 257 -6.77 2.26 18.85
N ILE A 258 -5.64 2.81 19.33
CA ILE A 258 -5.24 2.66 20.74
C ILE A 258 -6.17 3.41 21.70
N ALA A 259 -6.58 4.64 21.37
CA ALA A 259 -7.51 5.40 22.18
C ALA A 259 -8.87 4.68 22.33
N SER A 260 -9.27 3.93 21.31
CA SER A 260 -10.46 3.08 21.29
C SER A 260 -10.23 1.70 21.93
N LYS A 261 -9.17 1.50 22.73
CA LYS A 261 -8.83 0.21 23.37
C LYS A 261 -8.66 -0.93 22.37
N CYS A 262 -7.91 -0.65 21.30
CA CYS A 262 -7.62 -1.59 20.21
C CYS A 262 -8.88 -2.06 19.45
N GLN A 263 -9.96 -1.27 19.47
CA GLN A 263 -11.13 -1.52 18.64
C GLN A 263 -10.91 -0.99 17.22
N PRO A 264 -11.42 -1.67 16.18
CA PRO A 264 -11.27 -1.25 14.79
C PRO A 264 -11.72 0.20 14.53
N VAL A 265 -10.89 0.96 13.82
CA VAL A 265 -11.16 2.31 13.34
C VAL A 265 -11.99 2.25 12.07
N ARG A 266 -12.99 3.12 11.96
CA ARG A 266 -13.86 3.21 10.78
C ARG A 266 -13.50 4.45 9.96
N TYR A 267 -13.16 4.37 8.68
CA TYR A 267 -13.09 3.21 7.78
C TYR A 267 -11.78 3.18 6.97
N GLY A 268 -11.46 2.02 6.38
CA GLY A 268 -10.32 1.82 5.46
C GLY A 268 -10.74 1.18 4.14
N GLN A 269 -9.93 1.38 3.10
CA GLN A 269 -9.94 0.68 1.82
C GLN A 269 -8.50 0.27 1.48
N CYS A 270 -8.26 -0.49 0.41
CA CYS A 270 -6.96 -1.14 0.12
C CYS A 270 -5.75 -0.21 0.33
N TRP A 271 -5.80 1.03 -0.16
CA TRP A 271 -4.72 1.99 0.00
C TRP A 271 -4.48 2.44 1.44
N VAL A 272 -5.54 2.54 2.26
CA VAL A 272 -5.42 2.89 3.68
C VAL A 272 -4.73 1.75 4.42
N PHE A 273 -5.13 0.50 4.15
CA PHE A 273 -4.46 -0.68 4.73
C PHE A 273 -2.99 -0.71 4.34
N ALA A 274 -2.69 -0.56 3.05
CA ALA A 274 -1.31 -0.58 2.54
C ALA A 274 -0.46 0.54 3.14
N ALA A 275 -1.02 1.73 3.33
CA ALA A 275 -0.30 2.87 3.88
C ALA A 275 -0.04 2.73 5.40
N VAL A 276 -1.00 2.23 6.16
CA VAL A 276 -0.80 1.91 7.59
C VAL A 276 0.21 0.76 7.74
N MET A 277 0.12 -0.29 6.92
CA MET A 277 1.11 -1.38 6.90
C MET A 277 2.53 -0.86 6.63
N CYS A 278 2.67 -0.01 5.60
CA CYS A 278 3.95 0.62 5.27
C CYS A 278 4.52 1.39 6.47
N SER A 279 3.69 2.17 7.16
CA SER A 279 4.12 2.95 8.33
C SER A 279 4.62 2.06 9.46
N VAL A 280 3.90 0.98 9.76
CA VAL A 280 4.27 0.03 10.81
C VAL A 280 5.57 -0.69 10.46
N LEU A 281 5.70 -1.21 9.24
CA LEU A 281 6.89 -1.96 8.83
C LEU A 281 8.13 -1.07 8.74
N ARG A 282 8.00 0.18 8.23
CA ARG A 282 9.07 1.17 8.27
C ARG A 282 9.49 1.50 9.70
N CYS A 283 8.52 1.66 10.61
CA CYS A 283 8.80 1.90 12.04
C CYS A 283 9.61 0.76 12.67
N LEU A 284 9.29 -0.49 12.33
CA LEU A 284 9.98 -1.67 12.83
C LEU A 284 11.36 -1.88 12.18
N GLY A 285 11.65 -1.15 11.10
CA GLY A 285 12.93 -1.20 10.39
C GLY A 285 12.96 -2.14 9.18
N ILE A 286 11.81 -2.57 8.67
CA ILE A 286 11.71 -3.35 7.43
C ILE A 286 11.51 -2.36 6.27
N PRO A 287 12.37 -2.36 5.22
CA PRO A 287 12.20 -1.45 4.11
C PRO A 287 10.92 -1.80 3.34
N THR A 288 10.01 -0.84 3.21
CA THR A 288 8.68 -1.10 2.64
C THR A 288 8.26 0.03 1.71
N ARG A 289 7.61 -0.31 0.59
CA ARG A 289 6.96 0.63 -0.32
C ARG A 289 5.53 0.24 -0.62
N VAL A 290 4.70 1.22 -0.95
CA VAL A 290 3.31 1.02 -1.39
C VAL A 290 3.32 0.84 -2.91
N VAL A 291 2.55 -0.12 -3.41
CA VAL A 291 2.45 -0.45 -4.83
C VAL A 291 0.98 -0.42 -5.24
N THR A 292 0.70 0.19 -6.38
CA THR A 292 -0.63 0.19 -7.00
C THR A 292 -0.57 -0.60 -8.31
N GLY A 293 -1.48 -1.55 -8.52
CA GLY A 293 -1.73 -2.19 -9.81
C GLY A 293 -3.06 -1.74 -10.37
N PHE A 294 -3.14 -1.54 -11.69
CA PHE A 294 -4.37 -1.17 -12.38
C PHE A 294 -4.95 -2.38 -13.12
N THR A 295 -6.27 -2.39 -13.28
CA THR A 295 -7.01 -3.51 -13.88
C THR A 295 -6.69 -4.82 -13.16
N TRP A 296 -7.03 -4.87 -11.87
CA TRP A 296 -6.64 -5.95 -10.96
C TRP A 296 -7.73 -7.02 -10.89
N ALA A 297 -7.41 -8.26 -11.26
CA ALA A 297 -8.37 -9.35 -11.10
C ALA A 297 -8.43 -9.77 -9.63
N HIS A 298 -9.58 -9.51 -9.00
CA HIS A 298 -9.83 -9.80 -7.60
C HIS A 298 -10.56 -11.14 -7.43
N ASN A 299 -10.31 -11.82 -6.31
CA ASN A 299 -10.95 -13.09 -5.94
C ASN A 299 -10.93 -14.15 -7.05
N THR A 300 -9.82 -14.26 -7.78
CA THR A 300 -9.65 -15.25 -8.86
C THR A 300 -9.59 -16.68 -8.36
N GLN A 301 -9.42 -16.90 -7.05
CA GLN A 301 -9.13 -18.21 -6.46
C GLN A 301 -7.93 -18.91 -7.14
N SER A 302 -6.93 -18.12 -7.55
CA SER A 302 -5.75 -18.56 -8.32
C SER A 302 -6.07 -19.05 -9.74
N SER A 303 -7.26 -18.74 -10.27
CA SER A 303 -7.61 -18.96 -11.68
C SER A 303 -7.03 -17.88 -12.59
N LEU A 304 -6.55 -18.28 -13.78
CA LEU A 304 -6.09 -17.36 -14.82
C LEU A 304 -7.21 -16.90 -15.77
N SER A 305 -8.47 -17.14 -15.40
CA SER A 305 -9.64 -16.63 -16.11
C SER A 305 -10.64 -16.04 -15.13
N VAL A 306 -11.19 -14.89 -15.49
CA VAL A 306 -12.31 -14.25 -14.78
C VAL A 306 -13.42 -13.93 -15.76
N ASP A 307 -14.66 -14.02 -15.31
CA ASP A 307 -15.85 -13.74 -16.11
C ASP A 307 -16.54 -12.46 -15.61
N GLU A 308 -16.79 -11.51 -16.52
CA GLU A 308 -17.70 -10.38 -16.28
C GLU A 308 -19.00 -10.60 -17.06
N TYR A 309 -20.12 -10.26 -16.44
CA TYR A 309 -21.44 -10.40 -17.03
C TYR A 309 -22.03 -9.01 -17.27
N TYR A 310 -22.52 -8.75 -18.47
CA TYR A 310 -23.19 -7.52 -18.82
C TYR A 310 -24.60 -7.82 -19.30
N ASP A 311 -25.53 -6.90 -19.11
CA ASP A 311 -26.81 -6.98 -19.80
C ASP A 311 -26.68 -6.48 -21.25
N GLU A 312 -27.81 -6.59 -21.94
CA GLU A 312 -28.01 -6.11 -23.30
C GLU A 312 -27.84 -4.59 -23.45
N ASP A 313 -27.93 -3.82 -22.37
CA ASP A 313 -27.73 -2.37 -22.35
C ASP A 313 -26.28 -1.96 -22.08
N GLY A 314 -25.38 -2.92 -21.89
CA GLY A 314 -23.98 -2.68 -21.57
C GLY A 314 -23.75 -2.29 -20.11
N THR A 315 -24.68 -2.64 -19.22
CA THR A 315 -24.56 -2.49 -17.77
C THR A 315 -23.88 -3.72 -17.17
N LEU A 316 -22.79 -3.53 -16.42
CA LEU A 316 -22.18 -4.63 -15.66
C LEU A 316 -23.17 -5.19 -14.62
N LEU A 317 -23.39 -6.50 -14.67
CA LEU A 317 -24.20 -7.26 -13.72
C LEU A 317 -23.30 -7.87 -12.64
N THR A 318 -23.45 -7.38 -11.41
CA THR A 318 -22.74 -7.93 -10.24
C THR A 318 -23.66 -8.84 -9.43
N GLN A 319 -23.49 -10.16 -9.52
CA GLN A 319 -24.34 -11.15 -8.83
C GLN A 319 -24.21 -11.11 -7.29
N ASP A 320 -23.05 -10.69 -6.79
CA ASP A 320 -22.67 -10.66 -5.36
C ASP A 320 -22.29 -9.25 -4.87
N LYS A 321 -22.63 -8.20 -5.64
CA LYS A 321 -22.16 -6.81 -5.45
C LYS A 321 -20.63 -6.68 -5.43
N SER A 322 -19.90 -7.66 -5.97
CA SER A 322 -18.47 -7.61 -6.17
C SER A 322 -18.16 -7.62 -7.67
N ALA A 323 -17.23 -6.77 -8.08
CA ALA A 323 -16.70 -6.82 -9.43
C ALA A 323 -15.43 -7.70 -9.43
N ARG A 324 -15.28 -8.49 -10.50
CA ARG A 324 -14.14 -9.40 -10.67
C ARG A 324 -12.86 -8.66 -11.05
N VAL A 325 -12.98 -7.51 -11.70
CA VAL A 325 -11.85 -6.67 -12.09
C VAL A 325 -11.99 -5.30 -11.43
N TRP A 326 -11.05 -4.98 -10.56
CA TRP A 326 -10.97 -3.68 -9.90
C TRP A 326 -10.21 -2.69 -10.79
N THR A 327 -10.63 -1.43 -10.77
CA THR A 327 -9.95 -0.35 -11.53
C THR A 327 -8.49 -0.23 -11.08
N PHE A 328 -8.27 -0.27 -9.77
CA PHE A 328 -6.94 -0.37 -9.17
C PHE A 328 -6.99 -1.10 -7.83
N HIS A 329 -5.86 -1.66 -7.43
CA HIS A 329 -5.64 -2.27 -6.13
C HIS A 329 -4.29 -1.86 -5.55
N VAL A 330 -4.19 -1.76 -4.23
CA VAL A 330 -2.99 -1.25 -3.55
C VAL A 330 -2.53 -2.23 -2.48
N TRP A 331 -1.24 -2.60 -2.53
CA TRP A 331 -0.58 -3.50 -1.58
C TRP A 331 0.81 -2.97 -1.21
N ASN A 332 1.62 -3.77 -0.51
CA ASN A 332 2.99 -3.41 -0.14
C ASN A 332 4.02 -4.36 -0.74
N GLU A 333 5.20 -3.83 -1.01
CA GLU A 333 6.41 -4.64 -1.16
C GLU A 333 7.33 -4.43 0.04
N CYS A 334 7.82 -5.51 0.61
CA CYS A 334 8.73 -5.52 1.76
C CYS A 334 10.07 -6.14 1.36
N TRP A 335 11.18 -5.47 1.64
CA TRP A 335 12.51 -5.97 1.30
C TRP A 335 13.07 -6.88 2.39
N MET A 336 13.36 -8.13 2.04
CA MET A 336 14.00 -9.08 2.94
C MET A 336 14.64 -10.26 2.19
N ALA A 337 15.58 -10.93 2.84
CA ALA A 337 16.00 -12.27 2.49
C ALA A 337 14.92 -13.28 2.88
N ARG A 338 14.82 -14.37 2.11
CA ARG A 338 13.92 -15.50 2.35
C ARG A 338 14.75 -16.71 2.79
N ALA A 339 15.16 -16.71 4.06
CA ALA A 339 15.94 -17.80 4.64
C ALA A 339 15.19 -19.16 4.62
N ASP A 340 13.88 -19.11 4.45
CA ASP A 340 12.96 -20.23 4.25
C ASP A 340 12.89 -20.74 2.80
N LEU A 341 13.42 -19.98 1.82
CA LEU A 341 13.40 -20.31 0.39
C LEU A 341 14.80 -20.32 -0.24
N LEU A 342 14.85 -20.54 -1.55
CA LEU A 342 16.08 -20.41 -2.35
C LEU A 342 16.55 -18.94 -2.43
N PRO A 343 17.87 -18.68 -2.48
CA PRO A 343 18.42 -17.32 -2.48
C PRO A 343 17.95 -16.41 -3.62
N GLU A 344 17.49 -16.95 -4.76
CA GLU A 344 16.92 -16.18 -5.87
C GLU A 344 15.60 -15.46 -5.50
N TYR A 345 14.91 -15.91 -4.46
CA TYR A 345 13.67 -15.29 -3.97
C TYR A 345 13.89 -14.19 -2.93
N ASN A 346 15.14 -13.82 -2.67
CA ASN A 346 15.48 -12.65 -1.86
C ASN A 346 15.06 -11.35 -2.56
N GLY A 347 14.82 -10.31 -1.77
CA GLY A 347 14.51 -8.96 -2.26
C GLY A 347 13.07 -8.56 -1.95
N TRP A 348 12.38 -7.98 -2.93
CA TRP A 348 11.00 -7.50 -2.74
C TRP A 348 10.00 -8.64 -2.62
N GLN A 349 9.20 -8.59 -1.55
CA GLN A 349 8.11 -9.52 -1.29
C GLN A 349 6.77 -8.77 -1.28
N ALA A 350 5.82 -9.17 -2.12
CA ALA A 350 4.48 -8.63 -2.15
C ALA A 350 3.68 -9.11 -0.92
N LEU A 351 3.03 -8.17 -0.23
CA LEU A 351 2.24 -8.41 0.98
C LEU A 351 0.97 -7.56 0.89
N ASP A 352 -0.18 -8.20 0.99
CA ASP A 352 -1.49 -7.56 0.92
C ASP A 352 -2.31 -7.87 2.16
N ALA A 353 -2.73 -6.82 2.87
CA ALA A 353 -3.53 -6.92 4.09
C ALA A 353 -5.05 -6.78 3.83
N THR A 354 -5.45 -6.42 2.61
CA THR A 354 -6.85 -6.26 2.22
C THR A 354 -7.55 -7.61 2.30
N CYS A 355 -8.76 -7.66 2.86
CA CYS A 355 -9.49 -8.92 3.02
C CYS A 355 -9.80 -9.52 1.64
N GLN A 356 -9.42 -10.78 1.43
CA GLN A 356 -9.73 -11.52 0.20
C GLN A 356 -10.75 -12.64 0.50
N GLU A 357 -11.64 -12.95 -0.45
CA GLU A 357 -12.52 -14.11 -0.29
C GLU A 357 -11.68 -15.39 -0.23
N LYS A 358 -11.90 -16.17 0.83
CA LYS A 358 -11.22 -17.45 1.01
C LYS A 358 -11.62 -18.38 -0.13
N SER A 359 -10.64 -18.88 -0.88
CA SER A 359 -10.90 -19.97 -1.81
C SER A 359 -11.50 -21.16 -1.04
N HIS A 360 -12.45 -21.88 -1.65
CA HIS A 360 -13.06 -23.07 -1.05
C HIS A 360 -12.01 -24.18 -0.74
N ILE A 361 -10.83 -24.10 -1.34
CA ILE A 361 -9.73 -25.07 -1.22
C ILE A 361 -8.86 -24.81 0.04
N PHE A 362 -8.69 -23.55 0.46
CA PHE A 362 -7.86 -23.17 1.61
C PHE A 362 -8.69 -22.46 2.70
N SER A 363 -9.75 -23.10 3.15
CA SER A 363 -10.72 -22.55 4.11
C SER A 363 -10.17 -22.33 5.54
N SER A 364 -8.95 -22.76 5.85
CA SER A 364 -8.31 -22.64 7.17
C SER A 364 -7.20 -21.57 7.27
N GLY A 365 -6.90 -20.84 6.18
CA GLY A 365 -5.81 -19.86 6.14
C GLY A 365 -6.19 -18.45 6.67
N PRO A 366 -5.19 -17.62 7.00
CA PRO A 366 -5.40 -16.19 7.26
C PRO A 366 -5.95 -15.48 6.01
N SER A 367 -6.73 -14.42 6.20
CA SER A 367 -7.48 -13.75 5.11
C SER A 367 -6.67 -12.65 4.39
N PHE A 368 -5.34 -12.69 4.50
CA PHE A 368 -4.36 -11.76 3.90
C PHE A 368 -3.37 -12.57 3.05
N CYS A 369 -2.66 -11.93 2.13
CA CYS A 369 -1.75 -12.63 1.20
C CYS A 369 -0.29 -12.21 1.37
N GLY A 370 0.63 -13.17 1.30
CA GLY A 370 2.09 -12.97 1.29
C GLY A 370 2.79 -13.23 2.63
N PRO A 371 4.11 -12.98 2.72
CA PRO A 371 4.96 -12.34 1.72
C PRO A 371 5.31 -13.25 0.52
N ALA A 372 4.95 -12.81 -0.68
CA ALA A 372 5.17 -13.51 -1.95
C ALA A 372 6.41 -12.94 -2.66
N PRO A 373 7.45 -13.72 -3.03
CA PRO A 373 8.59 -13.16 -3.75
C PRO A 373 8.15 -12.59 -5.10
N VAL A 374 8.46 -11.31 -5.36
CA VAL A 374 8.12 -10.67 -6.65
C VAL A 374 8.80 -11.40 -7.81
N HIS A 375 10.00 -11.95 -7.58
CA HIS A 375 10.68 -12.82 -8.53
C HIS A 375 9.89 -14.11 -8.84
N ALA A 376 9.33 -14.79 -7.83
CA ALA A 376 8.52 -15.99 -8.03
C ALA A 376 7.24 -15.70 -8.80
N ILE A 377 6.61 -14.54 -8.53
CA ILE A 377 5.46 -14.07 -9.30
C ILE A 377 5.85 -13.92 -10.76
N LYS A 378 6.95 -13.21 -11.06
CA LYS A 378 7.41 -13.02 -12.44
C LYS A 378 7.71 -14.31 -13.20
N GLU A 379 8.28 -15.29 -12.53
CA GLU A 379 8.66 -16.58 -13.13
C GLU A 379 7.53 -17.63 -13.12
N GLY A 380 6.34 -17.28 -12.62
CA GLY A 380 5.18 -18.19 -12.55
C GLY A 380 5.42 -19.40 -11.64
N ASP A 381 6.24 -19.24 -10.59
CA ASP A 381 6.51 -20.25 -9.58
C ASP A 381 5.40 -20.29 -8.53
N THR A 382 4.18 -20.59 -8.97
CA THR A 382 2.93 -20.49 -8.18
C THR A 382 2.87 -21.38 -6.94
N GLU A 383 3.74 -22.39 -6.86
CA GLU A 383 3.88 -23.33 -5.73
C GLU A 383 4.76 -22.77 -4.59
N VAL A 384 5.46 -21.66 -4.82
CA VAL A 384 6.34 -21.05 -3.82
C VAL A 384 5.52 -20.31 -2.78
N ASP A 385 5.80 -20.60 -1.50
CA ASP A 385 5.18 -19.88 -0.40
C ASP A 385 5.68 -18.43 -0.30
N TYR A 386 4.85 -17.45 0.03
CA TYR A 386 3.42 -17.54 0.34
C TYR A 386 2.61 -16.91 -0.78
N ASP A 387 1.47 -17.50 -1.12
CA ASP A 387 0.42 -16.90 -1.97
C ASP A 387 0.89 -16.36 -3.34
N VAL A 388 1.97 -16.91 -3.92
CA VAL A 388 2.48 -16.48 -5.23
C VAL A 388 1.43 -16.68 -6.31
N GLY A 389 0.70 -17.79 -6.29
CA GLY A 389 -0.40 -18.07 -7.22
C GLY A 389 -1.51 -17.00 -7.20
N TYR A 390 -1.80 -16.41 -6.04
CA TYR A 390 -2.80 -15.34 -5.91
C TYR A 390 -2.35 -14.08 -6.66
N PHE A 391 -1.16 -13.56 -6.36
CA PHE A 391 -0.63 -12.38 -7.03
C PHE A 391 -0.44 -12.62 -8.53
N PHE A 392 0.05 -13.81 -8.90
CA PHE A 392 0.25 -14.21 -10.29
C PHE A 392 -1.07 -14.21 -11.07
N ALA A 393 -2.12 -14.81 -10.51
CA ALA A 393 -3.43 -14.85 -11.14
C ALA A 393 -4.05 -13.45 -11.26
N ALA A 394 -3.94 -12.62 -10.22
CA ALA A 394 -4.53 -11.30 -10.21
C ALA A 394 -4.01 -10.34 -11.30
N ILE A 395 -2.75 -10.53 -11.74
CA ILE A 395 -2.10 -9.69 -12.76
C ILE A 395 -2.00 -10.34 -14.15
N ASN A 396 -2.34 -11.62 -14.29
CA ASN A 396 -2.26 -12.34 -15.56
C ASN A 396 -3.59 -12.96 -15.99
N ALA A 397 -4.66 -12.84 -15.19
CA ALA A 397 -5.96 -13.38 -15.54
C ALA A 397 -6.51 -12.72 -16.81
N LYS A 398 -7.06 -13.55 -17.70
CA LYS A 398 -7.81 -13.08 -18.86
C LYS A 398 -9.26 -12.87 -18.47
N CYS A 399 -9.79 -11.67 -18.73
CA CYS A 399 -11.21 -11.40 -18.53
C CYS A 399 -12.00 -11.81 -19.76
N GLN A 400 -12.90 -12.77 -19.61
CA GLN A 400 -13.91 -13.12 -20.60
C GLN A 400 -15.21 -12.38 -20.27
N VAL A 401 -15.87 -11.86 -21.30
CA VAL A 401 -17.10 -11.09 -21.12
C VAL A 401 -18.29 -11.86 -21.69
N TRP A 402 -19.37 -11.89 -20.91
CA TRP A 402 -20.62 -12.55 -21.24
C TRP A 402 -21.75 -11.52 -21.25
N ILE A 403 -22.60 -11.58 -22.27
CA ILE A 403 -23.84 -10.80 -22.34
C ILE A 403 -25.01 -11.69 -21.93
N GLN A 404 -25.73 -11.29 -20.89
CA GLN A 404 -27.01 -11.87 -20.48
C GLN A 404 -28.14 -11.21 -21.26
N ARG A 405 -28.85 -12.00 -22.05
CA ARG A 405 -30.04 -11.56 -22.78
C ARG A 405 -31.26 -11.52 -21.87
N ALA A 406 -32.31 -10.84 -22.33
CA ALA A 406 -33.60 -10.77 -21.63
C ALA A 406 -34.26 -12.13 -21.33
N ASP A 407 -33.86 -13.20 -22.03
CA ASP A 407 -34.31 -14.58 -21.81
C ASP A 407 -33.40 -15.38 -20.86
N ASP A 408 -32.51 -14.69 -20.13
CA ASP A 408 -31.47 -15.23 -19.24
C ASP A 408 -30.41 -16.11 -19.94
N THR A 409 -30.35 -16.10 -21.28
CA THR A 409 -29.29 -16.81 -22.00
C THR A 409 -27.98 -16.01 -21.99
N LEU A 410 -26.86 -16.70 -21.74
CA LEU A 410 -25.52 -16.12 -21.76
C LEU A 410 -24.87 -16.33 -23.13
N LYS A 411 -24.33 -15.26 -23.70
CA LYS A 411 -23.56 -15.27 -24.95
C LYS A 411 -22.18 -14.67 -24.73
N PRO A 412 -21.10 -15.28 -25.24
CA PRO A 412 -19.78 -14.65 -25.18
C PRO A 412 -19.78 -13.39 -26.04
N ALA A 413 -19.24 -12.30 -25.51
CA ALA A 413 -18.99 -11.08 -26.26
C ALA A 413 -17.69 -11.22 -27.07
N PHE A 414 -17.73 -10.76 -28.32
CA PHE A 414 -16.56 -10.65 -29.18
C PHE A 414 -15.95 -9.25 -29.07
N GLY A 415 -14.63 -9.15 -28.92
CA GLY A 415 -13.99 -7.91 -28.49
C GLY A 415 -14.16 -7.69 -26.97
N GLY A 416 -13.33 -6.82 -26.39
CA GLY A 416 -13.42 -6.47 -24.97
C GLY A 416 -12.64 -7.35 -23.99
N THR A 417 -11.64 -8.11 -24.47
CA THR A 417 -10.67 -8.75 -23.56
C THR A 417 -9.92 -7.67 -22.79
N LYS A 418 -10.13 -7.61 -21.47
CA LYS A 418 -9.29 -6.82 -20.56
C LYS A 418 -8.06 -7.64 -20.18
N TYR A 419 -6.89 -7.03 -20.38
CA TYR A 419 -5.63 -7.53 -19.85
C TYR A 419 -5.45 -6.96 -18.45
N THR A 420 -5.04 -7.80 -17.51
CA THR A 420 -4.93 -7.44 -16.09
C THR A 420 -3.49 -7.07 -15.73
N GLY A 421 -3.34 -6.37 -14.60
CA GLY A 421 -2.03 -6.11 -14.01
C GLY A 421 -1.15 -5.15 -14.79
N ASN A 422 -1.74 -4.07 -15.31
CA ASN A 422 -1.02 -3.05 -16.06
C ASN A 422 -0.55 -1.91 -15.16
N ASN A 423 0.49 -1.20 -15.63
CA ASN A 423 1.04 0.01 -15.02
C ASN A 423 1.27 -0.11 -13.50
N ILE A 424 1.87 -1.22 -13.06
CA ILE A 424 2.16 -1.47 -11.64
C ILE A 424 3.15 -0.40 -11.17
N SER A 425 2.70 0.44 -10.24
CA SER A 425 3.28 1.74 -9.97
C SER A 425 3.70 1.89 -8.50
N THR A 426 4.81 2.59 -8.26
CA THR A 426 5.26 2.97 -6.92
C THR A 426 5.97 4.31 -6.93
N LYS A 427 6.18 4.92 -5.75
CA LYS A 427 6.88 6.20 -5.65
C LYS A 427 8.37 5.97 -5.92
N SER A 428 8.94 6.77 -6.82
CA SER A 428 10.37 6.70 -7.11
C SER A 428 11.25 7.16 -5.94
N VAL A 429 12.45 6.59 -5.87
CA VAL A 429 13.43 6.91 -4.83
C VAL A 429 13.85 8.38 -4.89
N GLY A 430 13.65 9.11 -3.80
CA GLY A 430 14.09 10.50 -3.67
C GLY A 430 13.34 11.51 -4.54
N SER A 431 12.21 11.12 -5.14
CA SER A 431 11.38 12.02 -5.93
C SER A 431 9.89 11.73 -5.78
N GLU A 432 9.05 12.68 -6.20
CA GLU A 432 7.59 12.55 -6.19
C GLU A 432 7.03 11.92 -7.48
N ARG A 433 7.90 11.46 -8.39
CA ARG A 433 7.49 10.83 -9.66
C ARG A 433 7.03 9.39 -9.45
N CYS A 434 6.08 8.98 -10.29
CA CYS A 434 5.67 7.59 -10.43
C CYS A 434 6.76 6.77 -11.13
N GLU A 435 7.10 5.61 -10.56
CA GLU A 435 7.96 4.59 -11.15
C GLU A 435 7.09 3.38 -11.55
N ASP A 436 7.11 3.04 -12.83
CA ASP A 436 6.51 1.80 -13.34
C ASP A 436 7.45 0.61 -13.08
N ILE A 437 6.95 -0.36 -12.33
CA ILE A 437 7.62 -1.60 -11.94
C ILE A 437 6.93 -2.85 -12.52
N THR A 438 6.06 -2.72 -13.52
CA THR A 438 5.34 -3.84 -14.18
C THR A 438 6.29 -4.93 -14.66
N HIS A 439 7.43 -4.52 -15.23
CA HIS A 439 8.48 -5.44 -15.71
C HIS A 439 9.13 -6.30 -14.60
N LYS A 440 8.91 -5.98 -13.32
CA LYS A 440 9.35 -6.79 -12.17
C LYS A 440 8.35 -7.88 -11.84
N TYR A 441 7.09 -7.75 -12.27
CA TYR A 441 6.00 -8.66 -11.97
C TYR A 441 5.60 -9.55 -13.15
N LYS A 442 5.69 -9.06 -14.40
CA LYS A 442 5.38 -9.84 -15.59
C LYS A 442 6.35 -9.55 -16.75
N TYR A 443 6.43 -10.49 -17.68
CA TYR A 443 7.14 -10.29 -18.94
C TYR A 443 6.29 -9.47 -19.92
N PRO A 444 6.89 -8.80 -20.92
CA PRO A 444 6.13 -8.05 -21.92
C PRO A 444 5.11 -8.93 -22.64
N GLU A 445 3.92 -8.39 -22.85
CA GLU A 445 2.82 -9.07 -23.51
C GLU A 445 3.20 -9.47 -24.96
N GLY A 446 2.80 -10.67 -25.35
CA GLY A 446 3.14 -11.29 -26.63
C GLY A 446 4.55 -11.90 -26.70
N SER A 447 5.39 -11.73 -25.67
CA SER A 447 6.75 -12.27 -25.67
C SER A 447 6.79 -13.79 -25.50
N LEU A 448 7.87 -14.44 -25.97
CA LEU A 448 8.05 -15.89 -25.79
C LEU A 448 8.10 -16.27 -24.30
N LYS A 449 8.75 -15.44 -23.48
CA LYS A 449 8.89 -15.69 -22.04
C LYS A 449 7.55 -15.62 -21.30
N GLU A 450 6.69 -14.67 -21.66
CA GLU A 450 5.34 -14.60 -21.10
C GLU A 450 4.59 -15.90 -21.37
N LYS A 451 4.59 -16.39 -22.62
CA LYS A 451 3.94 -17.65 -22.99
C LYS A 451 4.47 -18.84 -22.20
N GLU A 452 5.80 -18.96 -22.08
CA GLU A 452 6.45 -20.03 -21.31
C GLU A 452 6.04 -20.03 -19.83
N VAL A 453 5.98 -18.84 -19.21
CA VAL A 453 5.59 -18.64 -17.81
C VAL A 453 4.11 -18.93 -17.59
N LEU A 454 3.22 -18.45 -18.47
CA LEU A 454 1.80 -18.76 -18.41
C LEU A 454 1.55 -20.26 -18.57
N ASP A 455 2.17 -20.92 -19.56
CA ASP A 455 2.04 -22.36 -19.79
C ASP A 455 2.55 -23.18 -18.60
N LYS A 456 3.59 -22.70 -17.91
CA LYS A 456 4.09 -23.30 -16.66
C LYS A 456 3.05 -23.18 -15.55
N ALA A 457 2.50 -21.99 -15.31
CA ALA A 457 1.50 -21.75 -14.27
C ALA A 457 0.21 -22.55 -14.53
N TYR A 458 -0.30 -22.56 -15.76
CA TYR A 458 -1.48 -23.36 -16.15
C TYR A 458 -1.29 -24.86 -15.87
N ARG A 459 -0.10 -25.41 -16.18
CA ARG A 459 0.21 -26.81 -15.90
C ARG A 459 0.23 -27.11 -14.40
N ASN A 460 0.68 -26.18 -13.57
CA ASN A 460 0.70 -26.36 -12.11
C ASN A 460 -0.71 -26.30 -11.52
N ILE A 461 -1.51 -25.30 -11.91
CA ILE A 461 -2.91 -25.16 -11.48
C ILE A 461 -3.71 -26.43 -11.80
N LYS A 462 -3.60 -26.94 -13.04
CA LYS A 462 -4.30 -28.16 -13.46
C LYS A 462 -3.89 -29.40 -12.67
N LYS A 463 -2.61 -29.53 -12.29
CA LYS A 463 -2.14 -30.65 -11.44
C LYS A 463 -2.77 -30.58 -10.05
N LEU A 464 -2.85 -29.39 -9.47
CA LEU A 464 -3.41 -29.18 -8.15
C LEU A 464 -4.89 -29.57 -8.09
N GLU A 465 -5.66 -29.20 -9.12
CA GLU A 465 -7.08 -29.58 -9.29
C GLU A 465 -7.27 -31.10 -9.40
N THR A 466 -6.43 -31.78 -10.21
CA THR A 466 -6.50 -33.25 -10.34
C THR A 466 -6.15 -34.01 -9.07
N THR A 467 -5.41 -33.39 -8.14
CA THR A 467 -4.98 -34.02 -6.89
C THR A 467 -6.00 -33.81 -5.76
N THR A 468 -6.86 -32.80 -5.87
CA THR A 468 -7.80 -32.39 -4.80
C THR A 468 -9.28 -32.68 -5.10
N SER A 469 -9.67 -33.06 -6.33
CA SER A 469 -11.07 -33.35 -6.67
C SER A 469 -11.28 -34.66 -7.43
N SER A 470 -11.89 -35.64 -6.75
CA SER A 470 -12.62 -36.76 -7.34
C SER A 470 -14.08 -36.41 -7.66
N THR A 471 -14.34 -35.16 -8.06
CA THR A 471 -15.65 -34.66 -8.50
C THR A 471 -15.46 -33.89 -9.79
N THR A 472 -15.91 -34.51 -10.88
CA THR A 472 -16.03 -33.95 -12.23
C THR A 472 -16.84 -32.66 -12.23
N THR A 473 -16.15 -31.54 -12.41
CA THR A 473 -16.66 -30.43 -13.22
C THR A 473 -15.63 -30.21 -14.32
N GLN A 474 -16.03 -30.52 -15.56
CA GLN A 474 -15.23 -30.23 -16.73
C GLN A 474 -15.15 -28.71 -16.88
N PHE A 475 -14.08 -28.09 -16.38
CA PHE A 475 -13.70 -26.79 -16.91
C PHE A 475 -13.28 -27.02 -18.36
N SER A 476 -14.09 -26.44 -19.25
CA SER A 476 -13.79 -26.28 -20.66
C SER A 476 -12.31 -25.95 -20.78
N SER A 477 -11.58 -26.76 -21.53
CA SER A 477 -10.38 -26.28 -22.20
C SER A 477 -10.65 -24.86 -22.65
N ILE A 478 -9.79 -23.90 -22.29
CA ILE A 478 -9.72 -22.65 -23.05
C ILE A 478 -9.79 -23.11 -24.50
N PRO A 479 -10.83 -22.75 -25.28
CA PRO A 479 -10.64 -22.77 -26.70
C PRO A 479 -9.42 -21.86 -26.81
N ILE A 480 -8.28 -22.42 -27.23
CA ILE A 480 -7.42 -21.66 -28.12
C ILE A 480 -8.45 -21.18 -29.13
N SER A 481 -8.95 -19.96 -28.94
CA SER A 481 -9.82 -19.36 -29.91
C SER A 481 -8.88 -19.38 -31.10
N LEU A 482 -9.11 -20.35 -32.00
CA LEU A 482 -8.94 -20.11 -33.40
C LEU A 482 -9.43 -18.67 -33.53
N GLU A 483 -8.50 -17.76 -33.82
CA GLU A 483 -8.84 -16.45 -34.31
C GLU A 483 -9.65 -16.73 -35.57
N GLU A 484 -10.93 -17.09 -35.39
CA GLU A 484 -11.91 -16.99 -36.45
C GLU A 484 -11.78 -15.53 -36.87
N PRO A 485 -11.51 -15.28 -38.15
CA PRO A 485 -11.25 -13.92 -38.61
C PRO A 485 -12.45 -13.10 -38.16
N VAL A 486 -12.21 -12.24 -37.17
CA VAL A 486 -13.24 -11.39 -36.59
C VAL A 486 -13.52 -10.37 -37.69
N ASN A 487 -14.41 -10.76 -38.58
CA ASN A 487 -14.78 -10.00 -39.75
C ASN A 487 -15.57 -8.75 -39.37
N PHE A 488 -15.73 -8.46 -38.09
CA PHE A 488 -16.50 -7.34 -37.60
C PHE A 488 -15.98 -6.93 -36.22
N PHE A 489 -15.46 -5.71 -36.06
CA PHE A 489 -14.90 -5.26 -34.78
C PHE A 489 -15.33 -3.84 -34.43
N ILE A 490 -15.44 -3.58 -33.12
CA ILE A 490 -15.82 -2.29 -32.54
C ILE A 490 -14.67 -1.77 -31.69
N GLN A 491 -14.36 -0.48 -31.86
CA GLN A 491 -13.39 0.23 -31.05
C GLN A 491 -14.05 1.47 -30.45
N LEU A 492 -13.97 1.60 -29.13
CA LEU A 492 -14.37 2.79 -28.39
C LEU A 492 -13.11 3.60 -28.07
N GLN A 493 -13.16 4.90 -28.31
CA GLN A 493 -12.09 5.84 -28.03
C GLN A 493 -12.67 7.04 -27.26
N SER A 494 -12.10 7.28 -26.09
CA SER A 494 -12.32 8.50 -25.30
C SER A 494 -10.99 9.08 -24.83
N ASN A 495 -11.03 10.25 -24.19
CA ASN A 495 -9.91 10.73 -23.41
C ASN A 495 -9.83 9.92 -22.11
N SER A 496 -8.63 9.42 -21.76
CA SER A 496 -8.43 8.66 -20.51
C SER A 496 -8.75 9.47 -19.26
N SER A 497 -8.66 10.80 -19.35
CA SER A 497 -9.06 11.74 -18.32
C SER A 497 -9.75 12.97 -18.89
N LEU A 498 -10.69 13.52 -18.14
CA LEU A 498 -11.42 14.76 -18.44
C LEU A 498 -11.42 15.68 -17.24
N GLN A 499 -11.48 16.99 -17.43
CA GLN A 499 -11.65 17.91 -16.30
C GLN A 499 -13.09 17.88 -15.80
N LEU A 500 -13.24 18.03 -14.49
CA LEU A 500 -14.56 18.17 -13.89
C LEU A 500 -15.34 19.34 -14.51
N GLY A 501 -16.55 19.06 -15.01
CA GLY A 501 -17.40 20.03 -15.69
C GLY A 501 -17.33 20.01 -17.22
N GLU A 502 -16.50 19.15 -17.82
CA GLU A 502 -16.46 18.96 -19.28
C GLU A 502 -17.50 17.93 -19.76
N ASP A 503 -17.85 17.97 -21.05
CA ASP A 503 -18.68 16.92 -21.66
C ASP A 503 -17.78 15.74 -22.10
N ILE A 504 -18.29 14.51 -22.14
CA ILE A 504 -17.52 13.32 -22.55
C ILE A 504 -17.63 13.14 -24.07
N PRO A 505 -16.52 13.29 -24.83
CA PRO A 505 -16.52 12.98 -26.25
C PRO A 505 -16.29 11.48 -26.47
N LEU A 506 -17.27 10.80 -27.06
CA LEU A 506 -17.19 9.39 -27.44
C LEU A 506 -16.98 9.26 -28.94
N SER A 507 -15.97 8.49 -29.35
CA SER A 507 -15.74 8.11 -30.75
C SER A 507 -15.79 6.58 -30.86
N ILE A 508 -16.70 6.07 -31.68
CA ILE A 508 -16.91 4.64 -31.88
C ILE A 508 -16.62 4.32 -33.34
N GLU A 509 -15.63 3.45 -33.57
CA GLU A 509 -15.29 2.95 -34.89
C GLU A 509 -15.78 1.52 -35.05
N MET A 510 -16.54 1.25 -36.11
CA MET A 510 -17.11 -0.05 -36.41
C MET A 510 -16.70 -0.47 -37.80
N PHE A 511 -16.18 -1.69 -37.92
CA PHE A 511 -15.59 -2.20 -39.14
C PHE A 511 -16.37 -3.43 -39.59
N ASN A 512 -16.86 -3.43 -40.82
CA ASN A 512 -17.50 -4.60 -41.42
C ASN A 512 -16.63 -5.20 -42.51
N LEU A 513 -15.95 -6.30 -42.21
CA LEU A 513 -15.14 -7.12 -43.12
C LEU A 513 -15.80 -8.46 -43.46
N SER A 514 -17.11 -8.60 -43.21
CA SER A 514 -17.85 -9.88 -43.29
C SER A 514 -18.23 -10.33 -44.70
N GLY A 515 -17.92 -9.53 -45.72
CA GLY A 515 -18.22 -9.86 -47.11
C GLY A 515 -19.65 -9.51 -47.54
N GLY A 516 -20.49 -8.96 -46.65
CA GLY A 516 -21.88 -8.57 -46.91
C GLY A 516 -22.35 -7.40 -46.05
N GLU A 517 -23.51 -6.82 -46.40
CA GLU A 517 -24.18 -5.81 -45.58
C GLU A 517 -24.71 -6.45 -44.29
N LYS A 518 -24.66 -5.71 -43.19
CA LYS A 518 -25.12 -6.14 -41.86
C LYS A 518 -26.06 -5.13 -41.24
N ALA A 519 -27.25 -5.57 -40.82
CA ALA A 519 -28.14 -4.77 -39.99
C ALA A 519 -27.63 -4.79 -38.54
N THR A 520 -27.47 -3.62 -37.93
CA THR A 520 -26.84 -3.52 -36.60
C THR A 520 -27.61 -2.66 -35.61
N HIS A 521 -27.55 -3.07 -34.34
CA HIS A 521 -28.07 -2.34 -33.18
C HIS A 521 -26.92 -2.04 -32.22
N LEU A 522 -26.61 -0.75 -32.07
CA LEU A 522 -25.56 -0.24 -31.20
C LEU A 522 -26.19 0.40 -29.96
N VAL A 523 -25.75 -0.03 -28.78
CA VAL A 523 -26.11 0.58 -27.49
C VAL A 523 -24.84 1.16 -26.87
N LEU A 524 -24.86 2.46 -26.57
CA LEU A 524 -23.81 3.14 -25.83
C LEU A 524 -24.28 3.39 -24.39
N GLY A 525 -23.39 3.16 -23.43
CA GLY A 525 -23.66 3.33 -22.01
C GLY A 525 -22.55 4.08 -21.28
N VAL A 526 -22.93 4.84 -20.26
CA VAL A 526 -22.01 5.43 -19.26
C VAL A 526 -22.49 5.04 -17.87
N GLN A 527 -21.58 4.44 -17.09
CA GLN A 527 -21.83 4.04 -15.70
C GLN A 527 -20.82 4.71 -14.79
N SER A 528 -21.23 5.15 -13.61
CA SER A 528 -20.27 5.52 -12.56
C SER A 528 -19.83 4.28 -11.79
N LEU A 529 -18.57 4.28 -11.37
CA LEU A 529 -17.94 3.14 -10.71
C LEU A 529 -17.41 3.52 -9.32
N HIS A 530 -17.49 2.57 -8.40
CA HIS A 530 -16.56 2.51 -7.28
C HIS A 530 -15.17 2.08 -7.77
N TYR A 531 -14.11 2.40 -7.01
CA TYR A 531 -12.75 2.01 -7.40
C TYR A 531 -12.55 0.50 -7.63
N ASN A 532 -13.31 -0.31 -6.90
CA ASN A 532 -13.31 -1.77 -7.02
C ASN A 532 -14.03 -2.28 -8.28
N GLY A 533 -14.48 -1.40 -9.18
CA GLY A 533 -15.12 -1.76 -10.45
C GLY A 533 -16.63 -2.05 -10.34
N VAL A 534 -17.21 -1.97 -9.14
CA VAL A 534 -18.66 -2.15 -8.94
C VAL A 534 -19.40 -0.92 -9.47
N PRO A 535 -20.43 -1.11 -10.32
CA PRO A 535 -21.22 0.01 -10.83
C PRO A 535 -22.09 0.62 -9.73
N ILE A 536 -22.18 1.95 -9.71
CA ILE A 536 -23.04 2.72 -8.80
C ILE A 536 -24.40 2.93 -9.45
N THR A 537 -24.40 3.54 -10.64
CA THR A 537 -25.61 3.81 -11.42
C THR A 537 -25.29 3.94 -12.91
N GLN A 538 -26.30 3.69 -13.75
CA GLN A 538 -26.26 3.99 -15.18
C GLN A 538 -26.65 5.45 -15.39
N LEU A 539 -25.70 6.27 -15.81
CA LEU A 539 -25.84 7.73 -15.90
C LEU A 539 -26.45 8.15 -17.24
N TRP A 540 -26.11 7.42 -18.29
CA TRP A 540 -26.51 7.75 -19.65
C TRP A 540 -26.56 6.50 -20.54
N LYS A 541 -27.51 6.49 -21.48
CA LYS A 541 -27.70 5.44 -22.47
C LYS A 541 -28.19 6.07 -23.78
N GLN A 542 -27.68 5.59 -24.92
CA GLN A 542 -28.22 5.93 -26.24
C GLN A 542 -28.14 4.75 -27.19
N GLU A 543 -29.17 4.59 -28.01
CA GLU A 543 -29.29 3.49 -28.97
C GLU A 543 -29.30 4.00 -30.42
N PHE A 544 -28.72 3.20 -31.31
CA PHE A 544 -28.64 3.49 -32.74
C PHE A 544 -28.91 2.23 -33.56
N HIS A 545 -29.65 2.38 -34.65
CA HIS A 545 -29.87 1.32 -35.64
C HIS A 545 -29.41 1.82 -37.00
N PHE A 546 -28.56 1.04 -37.66
CA PHE A 546 -28.08 1.34 -39.00
C PHE A 546 -27.53 0.08 -39.67
N ASN A 547 -27.41 0.14 -40.99
CA ASN A 547 -26.79 -0.91 -41.78
C ASN A 547 -25.33 -0.56 -42.07
N LEU A 548 -24.43 -1.52 -41.90
CA LEU A 548 -23.02 -1.40 -42.26
C LEU A 548 -22.75 -2.15 -43.55
N GLN A 549 -22.26 -1.44 -44.57
CA GLN A 549 -21.92 -2.02 -45.86
C GLN A 549 -20.65 -2.87 -45.77
N ASN A 550 -20.47 -3.75 -46.74
CA ASN A 550 -19.27 -4.58 -46.82
C ASN A 550 -18.00 -3.74 -47.01
N ASN A 551 -16.96 -4.02 -46.23
CA ASN A 551 -15.69 -3.28 -46.12
C ASN A 551 -15.86 -1.81 -45.70
N GLU A 552 -16.97 -1.45 -45.07
CA GLU A 552 -17.20 -0.11 -44.53
C GLU A 552 -16.56 0.05 -43.15
N VAL A 553 -16.03 1.26 -42.91
CA VAL A 553 -15.66 1.74 -41.58
C VAL A 553 -16.56 2.91 -41.24
N ASN A 554 -17.49 2.71 -40.31
CA ASN A 554 -18.35 3.77 -39.83
C ASN A 554 -17.78 4.36 -38.53
N LYS A 555 -17.77 5.69 -38.43
CA LYS A 555 -17.30 6.42 -37.27
C LYS A 555 -18.43 7.25 -36.69
N LEU A 556 -18.91 6.83 -35.53
CA LEU A 556 -19.94 7.55 -34.77
C LEU A 556 -19.28 8.42 -33.71
N LYS A 557 -19.66 9.70 -33.65
CA LYS A 557 -19.24 10.62 -32.59
C LYS A 557 -20.44 11.05 -31.78
N VAL A 558 -20.36 10.89 -30.47
CA VAL A 558 -21.40 11.27 -29.51
C VAL A 558 -20.78 12.14 -28.42
N LEU A 559 -21.54 13.10 -27.92
CA LEU A 559 -21.13 13.95 -26.80
C LEU A 559 -22.10 13.70 -25.64
N VAL A 560 -21.59 13.29 -24.48
CA VAL A 560 -22.39 13.09 -23.27
C VAL A 560 -22.26 14.34 -22.39
N PRO A 561 -23.34 15.14 -22.22
CA PRO A 561 -23.26 16.37 -21.47
C PRO A 561 -22.97 16.16 -19.97
N TYR A 562 -22.19 17.05 -19.36
CA TYR A 562 -21.84 17.01 -17.92
C TYR A 562 -23.06 16.89 -17.00
N SER A 563 -24.16 17.57 -17.36
CA SER A 563 -25.41 17.58 -16.58
C SER A 563 -26.03 16.18 -16.38
N TRP A 564 -25.68 15.19 -17.21
CA TRP A 564 -26.17 13.83 -17.06
C TRP A 564 -25.47 13.05 -15.96
N TYR A 565 -24.23 13.41 -15.63
CA TYR A 565 -23.41 12.63 -14.73
C TYR A 565 -22.91 13.40 -13.50
N GLU A 566 -23.06 14.72 -13.44
CA GLU A 566 -22.56 15.58 -12.36
C GLU A 566 -22.96 15.16 -10.93
N LYS A 567 -24.15 14.55 -10.77
CA LYS A 567 -24.73 14.26 -9.44
C LYS A 567 -24.25 12.94 -8.82
N GLU A 568 -23.78 12.02 -9.64
CA GLU A 568 -23.60 10.60 -9.27
C GLU A 568 -22.23 10.06 -9.73
N LEU A 569 -21.19 10.91 -9.70
CA LEU A 569 -19.80 10.54 -10.04
C LEU A 569 -19.12 9.62 -9.00
N GLY A 570 -19.69 9.49 -7.80
CA GLY A 570 -19.09 8.76 -6.69
C GLY A 570 -17.84 9.43 -6.11
N GLU A 571 -17.22 8.85 -5.07
CA GLU A 571 -16.02 9.44 -4.43
C GLU A 571 -14.74 9.34 -5.28
N ASN A 572 -14.69 8.40 -6.23
CA ASN A 572 -13.50 8.10 -7.01
C ASN A 572 -13.48 8.77 -8.40
N HIS A 573 -14.58 9.39 -8.81
CA HIS A 573 -14.69 10.08 -10.11
C HIS A 573 -14.34 9.16 -11.29
N LEU A 574 -14.76 7.89 -11.23
CA LEU A 574 -14.49 6.88 -12.25
C LEU A 574 -15.76 6.58 -13.04
N LEU A 575 -15.61 6.51 -14.36
CA LEU A 575 -16.70 6.17 -15.28
C LEU A 575 -16.29 5.00 -16.17
N ARG A 576 -17.25 4.09 -16.41
CA ARG A 576 -17.17 3.05 -17.44
C ARG A 576 -17.97 3.47 -18.64
N LEU A 577 -17.33 3.44 -19.79
CA LEU A 577 -17.93 3.65 -21.10
C LEU A 577 -18.10 2.29 -21.75
N THR A 578 -19.29 1.97 -22.23
CA THR A 578 -19.57 0.70 -22.92
C THR A 578 -20.21 0.95 -24.28
N ALA A 579 -19.88 0.09 -25.23
CA ALA A 579 -20.52 0.01 -26.53
C ALA A 579 -20.82 -1.44 -26.86
N VAL A 580 -22.11 -1.81 -26.83
CA VAL A 580 -22.62 -3.13 -27.19
C VAL A 580 -23.19 -3.06 -28.59
N LEU A 581 -22.66 -3.88 -29.49
CA LEU A 581 -23.08 -3.92 -30.89
C LEU A 581 -23.61 -5.31 -31.22
N ARG A 582 -24.87 -5.38 -31.64
CA ARG A 582 -25.52 -6.61 -32.08
C ARG A 582 -25.64 -6.61 -33.60
N ASP A 583 -25.27 -7.74 -34.18
CA ASP A 583 -25.60 -8.06 -35.57
C ASP A 583 -26.98 -8.72 -35.56
N GLU A 584 -27.97 -8.07 -36.16
CA GLU A 584 -29.36 -8.56 -36.20
C GLU A 584 -29.49 -9.82 -37.07
N ASP A 585 -28.58 -9.99 -38.03
CA ASP A 585 -28.57 -11.13 -38.96
C ASP A 585 -27.81 -12.34 -38.40
N SER A 586 -27.13 -12.19 -37.25
CA SER A 586 -26.41 -13.28 -36.58
C SER A 586 -26.68 -13.33 -35.08
N PHE A 587 -26.09 -14.33 -34.40
CA PHE A 587 -26.19 -14.44 -32.94
C PHE A 587 -25.01 -13.78 -32.22
N TYR A 588 -24.14 -13.08 -32.95
CA TYR A 588 -22.92 -12.48 -32.39
C TYR A 588 -23.19 -11.13 -31.75
N ILE A 589 -22.57 -10.92 -30.58
CA ILE A 589 -22.62 -9.66 -29.85
C ILE A 589 -21.18 -9.20 -29.63
N TYR A 590 -20.91 -7.94 -29.92
CA TYR A 590 -19.60 -7.33 -29.76
C TYR A 590 -19.65 -6.32 -28.61
N LEU A 591 -18.58 -6.25 -27.82
CA LEU A 591 -18.45 -5.28 -26.74
C LEU A 591 -17.09 -4.56 -26.82
N ALA A 592 -17.13 -3.24 -26.75
CA ALA A 592 -15.98 -2.42 -26.37
C ALA A 592 -16.28 -1.72 -25.03
N GLN A 593 -15.26 -1.62 -24.19
CA GLN A 593 -15.35 -0.90 -22.93
C GLN A 593 -14.06 -0.12 -22.65
N GLU A 594 -14.21 1.04 -22.01
CA GLU A 594 -13.09 1.89 -21.56
C GLU A 594 -13.45 2.48 -20.19
N GLU A 595 -12.44 2.64 -19.33
CA GLU A 595 -12.59 3.31 -18.04
C GLU A 595 -11.86 4.65 -18.08
N ILE A 596 -12.56 5.72 -17.71
CA ILE A 596 -12.03 7.08 -17.69
C ILE A 596 -12.11 7.66 -16.28
N SER A 597 -11.22 8.59 -15.97
CA SER A 597 -11.25 9.34 -14.71
C SER A 597 -11.62 10.80 -14.95
N ILE A 598 -12.46 11.35 -14.06
CA ILE A 598 -12.72 12.79 -14.02
C ILE A 598 -11.71 13.41 -13.05
N SER A 599 -10.85 14.25 -13.58
CA SER A 599 -9.81 14.96 -12.85
C SER A 599 -10.40 16.11 -12.05
N ASP A 600 -10.12 16.13 -10.76
CA ASP A 600 -10.44 17.24 -9.89
C ASP A 600 -9.71 18.53 -10.29
N PRO A 601 -10.26 19.70 -9.94
CA PRO A 601 -9.57 20.96 -10.19
C PRO A 601 -8.22 21.03 -9.48
N LEU A 602 -7.28 21.72 -10.09
CA LEU A 602 -5.95 21.88 -9.54
C LEU A 602 -5.95 22.85 -8.36
N LEU A 603 -5.60 22.33 -7.18
CA LEU A 603 -5.21 23.14 -6.02
C LEU A 603 -3.70 23.42 -6.11
N THR A 604 -3.31 24.64 -6.45
CA THR A 604 -1.89 24.98 -6.64
C THR A 604 -1.29 25.48 -5.33
N ILE A 605 -0.12 24.97 -4.95
CA ILE A 605 0.64 25.42 -3.78
C ILE A 605 1.97 26.00 -4.27
N GLU A 606 2.17 27.28 -4.05
CA GLU A 606 3.40 28.01 -4.31
C GLU A 606 4.13 28.26 -2.98
N LEU A 607 5.39 27.84 -2.92
CA LEU A 607 6.29 28.06 -1.80
C LEU A 607 7.40 29.03 -2.23
N PRO A 608 7.90 29.90 -1.32
CA PRO A 608 9.07 30.71 -1.60
C PRO A 608 10.28 29.84 -1.97
N GLU A 609 11.08 30.30 -2.95
CA GLU A 609 12.28 29.56 -3.41
C GLU A 609 13.33 29.41 -2.30
N ASN A 610 13.47 30.44 -1.46
CA ASN A 610 14.45 30.48 -0.39
C ASN A 610 13.72 30.55 0.95
N MET A 611 13.71 29.43 1.68
CA MET A 611 13.19 29.36 3.05
C MET A 611 14.30 28.94 3.99
N VAL A 612 14.41 29.62 5.12
CA VAL A 612 15.42 29.36 6.15
C VAL A 612 14.71 28.95 7.43
N GLN A 613 15.29 27.97 8.14
CA GLN A 613 14.83 27.54 9.44
C GLN A 613 14.69 28.74 10.40
N TYR A 614 13.62 28.75 11.18
CA TYR A 614 13.26 29.80 12.13
C TYR A 614 12.93 31.18 11.53
N GLN A 615 12.94 31.34 10.21
CA GLN A 615 12.49 32.57 9.55
C GLN A 615 11.02 32.45 9.08
N PRO A 616 10.18 33.48 9.28
CA PRO A 616 8.82 33.49 8.77
C PRO A 616 8.77 33.37 7.24
N SER A 617 7.80 32.62 6.73
CA SER A 617 7.55 32.40 5.30
C SER A 617 6.04 32.33 5.06
N THR A 618 5.62 32.54 3.81
CA THR A 618 4.20 32.51 3.43
C THR A 618 4.02 31.65 2.19
N ALA A 619 3.17 30.63 2.29
CA ALA A 619 2.74 29.84 1.14
C ALA A 619 1.54 30.51 0.50
N LYS A 620 1.45 30.44 -0.83
CA LYS A 620 0.28 30.86 -1.58
C LYS A 620 -0.44 29.62 -2.09
N ILE A 621 -1.72 29.51 -1.76
CA ILE A 621 -2.59 28.41 -2.20
C ILE A 621 -3.67 28.99 -3.09
N SER A 622 -3.78 28.49 -4.32
CA SER A 622 -4.72 28.98 -5.34
C SER A 622 -5.66 27.86 -5.78
N LEU A 623 -6.97 28.14 -5.80
CA LEU A 623 -8.02 27.23 -6.25
C LEU A 623 -8.72 27.84 -7.47
N LEU A 624 -8.67 27.14 -8.60
CA LEU A 624 -9.50 27.45 -9.77
C LEU A 624 -10.81 26.65 -9.69
N ASN A 625 -11.95 27.32 -9.72
CA ASN A 625 -13.24 26.66 -9.85
C ASN A 625 -13.50 26.28 -11.33
N PRO A 626 -13.53 25.00 -11.70
CA PRO A 626 -13.73 24.58 -13.08
C PRO A 626 -15.22 24.54 -13.45
N LEU A 627 -16.13 24.66 -12.48
CA LEU A 627 -17.57 24.54 -12.70
C LEU A 627 -18.19 25.86 -13.18
N THR A 628 -19.36 25.74 -13.79
CA THR A 628 -20.23 26.87 -14.15
C THR A 628 -21.03 27.41 -12.96
N GLU A 629 -20.96 26.71 -11.81
CA GLU A 629 -21.61 27.07 -10.56
C GLU A 629 -20.56 27.46 -9.50
N PRO A 630 -20.91 28.28 -8.50
CA PRO A 630 -19.99 28.62 -7.41
C PRO A 630 -19.72 27.40 -6.50
N LEU A 631 -18.47 27.27 -6.04
CA LEU A 631 -18.13 26.37 -4.94
C LEU A 631 -18.47 27.06 -3.62
N GLU A 632 -19.25 26.42 -2.76
CA GLU A 632 -19.69 27.04 -1.51
C GLU A 632 -18.90 26.53 -0.31
N GLN A 633 -18.77 27.36 0.73
CA GLN A 633 -18.23 26.93 2.03
C GLN A 633 -16.87 26.24 1.95
N CYS A 634 -16.00 26.69 1.04
CA CYS A 634 -14.67 26.13 0.85
C CYS A 634 -13.82 26.29 2.12
N VAL A 635 -13.30 25.17 2.62
CA VAL A 635 -12.36 25.12 3.74
C VAL A 635 -11.08 24.43 3.29
N ILE A 636 -9.93 25.07 3.50
CA ILE A 636 -8.62 24.47 3.28
C ILE A 636 -7.99 24.10 4.63
N ALA A 637 -7.67 22.81 4.78
CA ALA A 637 -6.81 22.29 5.82
C ALA A 637 -5.37 22.20 5.30
N VAL A 638 -4.41 22.69 6.08
CA VAL A 638 -2.97 22.65 5.73
C VAL A 638 -2.21 21.92 6.83
N THR A 639 -1.33 21.01 6.41
CA THR A 639 -0.40 20.25 7.25
C THR A 639 0.99 20.27 6.63
N GLY A 640 2.03 20.02 7.42
CA GLY A 640 3.39 19.92 6.93
C GLY A 640 4.38 19.77 8.07
N ARG A 641 5.09 18.63 8.12
CA ARG A 641 6.02 18.33 9.21
C ARG A 641 7.12 19.37 9.26
N GLY A 642 7.35 19.95 10.43
CA GLY A 642 8.35 21.00 10.59
C GLY A 642 8.00 22.34 9.92
N LEU A 643 6.83 22.47 9.29
CA LEU A 643 6.31 23.71 8.68
C LEU A 643 5.08 24.22 9.43
N ILE A 644 4.09 23.36 9.64
CA ILE A 644 2.81 23.67 10.28
C ILE A 644 2.69 22.86 11.58
N TYR A 645 2.40 23.54 12.69
CA TYR A 645 2.08 22.85 13.93
C TYR A 645 0.72 22.15 13.80
N ARG A 646 0.74 20.81 13.86
CA ARG A 646 -0.44 19.95 13.67
C ARG A 646 -1.12 20.24 12.33
N GLN A 647 -2.33 20.77 12.36
CA GLN A 647 -3.14 21.13 11.21
C GLN A 647 -3.74 22.51 11.44
N ARG A 648 -3.75 23.35 10.40
CA ARG A 648 -4.44 24.64 10.39
C ARG A 648 -5.59 24.60 9.39
N LYS A 649 -6.72 25.22 9.72
CA LYS A 649 -7.91 25.30 8.85
C LYS A 649 -8.20 26.75 8.52
N TYR A 650 -8.44 27.04 7.24
CA TYR A 650 -8.74 28.35 6.70
C TYR A 650 -10.08 28.30 5.96
N ARG A 651 -10.95 29.28 6.21
CA ARG A 651 -12.22 29.43 5.49
C ARG A 651 -11.98 30.35 4.29
N LEU A 652 -12.18 29.83 3.08
CA LEU A 652 -12.15 30.62 1.86
C LEU A 652 -13.52 31.23 1.52
N GLY A 653 -14.61 30.65 2.03
CA GLY A 653 -15.96 31.09 1.67
C GLY A 653 -16.38 30.52 0.31
N SER A 654 -17.08 31.30 -0.50
CA SER A 654 -17.54 30.85 -1.81
C SER A 654 -16.60 31.29 -2.93
N VAL A 655 -16.24 30.37 -3.83
CA VAL A 655 -15.43 30.65 -5.03
C VAL A 655 -16.34 30.70 -6.24
N GLN A 656 -16.38 31.83 -6.94
CA GLN A 656 -17.30 32.05 -8.07
C GLN A 656 -17.00 31.11 -9.24
N ALA A 657 -18.00 30.87 -10.09
CA ALA A 657 -17.87 30.07 -11.30
C ALA A 657 -16.70 30.55 -12.18
N LYS A 658 -15.89 29.61 -12.68
CA LYS A 658 -14.74 29.87 -13.55
C LYS A 658 -13.73 30.91 -13.01
N SER A 659 -13.71 31.14 -11.69
CA SER A 659 -12.83 32.10 -11.04
C SER A 659 -11.74 31.41 -10.21
N THR A 660 -10.64 32.15 -9.95
CA THR A 660 -9.57 31.70 -9.07
C THR A 660 -9.62 32.46 -7.76
N GLN A 661 -9.55 31.74 -6.65
CA GLN A 661 -9.42 32.32 -5.32
C GLN A 661 -8.08 31.93 -4.70
N GLU A 662 -7.43 32.90 -4.06
CA GLU A 662 -6.12 32.73 -3.43
C GLU A 662 -6.20 32.84 -1.91
N LEU A 663 -5.34 32.08 -1.22
CA LEU A 663 -5.16 32.08 0.22
C LEU A 663 -3.67 32.16 0.55
N GLN A 664 -3.31 33.10 1.44
CA GLN A 664 -1.97 33.18 1.99
C GLN A 664 -1.89 32.49 3.34
N VAL A 665 -0.92 31.59 3.50
CA VAL A 665 -0.72 30.77 4.70
C VAL A 665 0.64 31.10 5.30
N PRO A 666 0.71 31.90 6.38
CA PRO A 666 1.97 32.21 7.05
C PRO A 666 2.41 31.05 7.96
N PHE A 667 3.70 30.73 7.94
CA PHE A 667 4.32 29.69 8.77
C PHE A 667 5.80 30.01 9.07
N THR A 668 6.41 29.24 9.96
CA THR A 668 7.83 29.37 10.31
C THR A 668 8.42 27.97 10.32
N PRO A 669 9.29 27.60 9.36
CA PRO A 669 9.93 26.29 9.37
C PRO A 669 10.75 26.11 10.66
N ILE A 670 10.60 24.97 11.33
CA ILE A 670 11.36 24.63 12.54
C ILE A 670 12.39 23.53 12.30
N ARG A 671 12.43 22.95 11.10
CA ARG A 671 13.39 21.91 10.69
C ARG A 671 13.91 22.19 9.28
N ALA A 672 15.22 22.12 9.10
CA ALA A 672 15.90 22.20 7.80
C ALA A 672 15.72 20.92 6.95
N GLY A 673 16.10 20.95 5.68
CA GLY A 673 16.00 19.85 4.72
C GLY A 673 14.69 19.84 3.93
N PRO A 674 14.44 18.79 3.11
CA PRO A 674 13.23 18.69 2.31
C PRO A 674 11.99 18.57 3.21
N ARG A 675 11.00 19.44 2.98
CA ARG A 675 9.74 19.47 3.71
C ARG A 675 8.56 19.62 2.75
N ARG A 676 7.52 18.82 2.97
CA ARG A 676 6.27 18.93 2.21
C ARG A 676 5.20 19.68 2.97
N LEU A 677 4.58 20.63 2.27
CA LEU A 677 3.32 21.25 2.66
C LEU A 677 2.19 20.53 1.91
N THR A 678 1.19 20.05 2.64
CA THR A 678 0.00 19.40 2.08
C THR A 678 -1.22 20.26 2.38
N ALA A 679 -2.05 20.48 1.37
CA ALA A 679 -3.33 21.16 1.48
C ALA A 679 -4.47 20.22 1.08
N GLN A 680 -5.55 20.22 1.86
CA GLN A 680 -6.79 19.51 1.57
C GLN A 680 -7.93 20.51 1.54
N LEU A 681 -8.64 20.57 0.42
CA LEU A 681 -9.87 21.33 0.28
C LEU A 681 -11.08 20.44 0.62
N THR A 682 -12.07 21.04 1.26
CA THR A 682 -13.39 20.42 1.43
C THR A 682 -14.46 21.46 1.14
N CYS A 683 -15.40 21.13 0.26
CA CYS A 683 -16.66 21.84 0.07
C CYS A 683 -17.78 20.85 -0.29
N PRO A 684 -19.06 21.27 -0.33
CA PRO A 684 -20.16 20.40 -0.72
C PRO A 684 -20.03 19.85 -2.15
N GLN A 685 -19.54 20.67 -3.08
CA GLN A 685 -19.43 20.33 -4.50
C GLN A 685 -18.18 19.50 -4.84
N LEU A 686 -17.08 19.69 -4.10
CA LEU A 686 -15.82 18.96 -4.30
C LEU A 686 -15.42 18.30 -3.00
N GLN A 687 -15.35 16.97 -3.04
CA GLN A 687 -14.88 16.21 -1.90
C GLN A 687 -13.41 15.85 -2.05
N ASN A 688 -12.65 16.11 -0.99
CA ASN A 688 -11.33 15.52 -0.75
C ASN A 688 -10.22 15.87 -1.77
N LEU A 689 -10.28 17.02 -2.41
CA LEU A 689 -9.18 17.53 -3.23
C LEU A 689 -7.93 17.76 -2.37
N LYS A 690 -6.84 17.04 -2.70
CA LYS A 690 -5.55 17.14 -2.02
C LYS A 690 -4.50 17.67 -2.99
N SER A 691 -3.59 18.47 -2.48
CA SER A 691 -2.39 18.92 -3.18
C SER A 691 -1.23 19.00 -2.22
N TYR A 692 -0.03 18.94 -2.76
CA TYR A 692 1.19 19.02 -1.98
C TYR A 692 2.29 19.73 -2.76
N ARG A 693 3.23 20.34 -2.02
CA ARG A 693 4.44 20.90 -2.57
C ARG A 693 5.59 20.66 -1.61
N THR A 694 6.69 20.15 -2.15
CA THR A 694 7.94 19.97 -1.40
C THR A 694 8.89 21.12 -1.71
N ALA A 695 9.57 21.61 -0.69
CA ALA A 695 10.65 22.59 -0.81
C ALA A 695 11.77 22.23 0.16
N ASP A 696 12.98 22.66 -0.16
CA ASP A 696 14.14 22.46 0.71
C ASP A 696 14.29 23.68 1.64
N ILE A 697 14.45 23.42 2.94
CA ILE A 697 14.59 24.45 3.97
C ILE A 697 16.06 24.55 4.36
N ALA A 698 16.69 25.69 4.14
CA ALA A 698 18.06 25.92 4.58
C ALA A 698 18.16 25.94 6.11
N ALA A 699 19.24 25.37 6.66
CA ALA A 699 19.55 25.50 8.08
C ALA A 699 19.87 26.95 8.45
N ALA A 700 19.48 27.35 9.66
CA ALA A 700 19.70 28.70 10.20
C ALA A 700 21.15 28.98 10.58
#